data_AF-A0A2H0RSR3-F1
#
_entry.id   AF-A0A2H0RSR3-F1
#
_cell.length_a   1.000
_cell.length_b   1.000
_cell.length_c   1.000
_cell.angle_alpha   90.00
_cell.angle_beta   90.00
_cell.angle_gamma   90.00
#
_symmetry.space_group_name_H-M   'P 1'
#
loop_
_entity.id
_entity.type
_entity.pdbx_description
1 polymer ?
#
loop_
_entity_poly.entity_id
_entity_poly.type
_entity_poly.pdbx_seq_one_letter_code
_entity_poly.pdbx_strand_id
1 'polypeptide(L)'
;MHNRIVLQETLFSATCFCFFFLLPGVVWALAPTGMGGPPNGQIGVPLEAMVDRQFDAVLSGATVTVGESGTVHLQANEGNAQDGAATGTNLCLTASLIAPDRIVCNHMSDGQSLVPSTWYSFIITTGLKTSTGVALGTQVRYQFQTSSFQGGEGFIAPPMIIGSVPRAGVRLPSNAKIRVYFDVGGSGSGTTMSTEGAGSVFSSDNVQVFAGTNGRPTNATNLLSCATQGADPAHPTDCNIALSGSQLIVTPGKKAPAGSVASTGGAGLTQGNQYVLIIKGATGGPMGQGGVRNSDNMGVPGGDYYVSFTATGADNFGPNVKGSYPQDTATGVNMAINAITIGFTEAIEDGSVDETTILFYQDNGDGSFDAGSDIAISTAVVDYFPERDEAVVSPTQLLTASTKHFVVVTTNVKDTASNALDSDRATGGNQQKVLSFTTGTLTNGQATDNTKPTIAFANANNFSVAVTFSEPVKMDTTASAQLESSDLPFVANNIRNWTLESPIGVPVSLAGKDIFYEPSFLTTTIFGVMMPPNQSFRIKVATGTGAVRIQDLAGNTANTTASGNLAVGTVQNAMENGMLGPGGGGGEFDFFSHGMSPIRVSPRSALAGATSNYEVEFPADTSIPSGGKIVLTFPSGFSFVADGGSSECQDAVTTIENNDLNGPSTGTITITSIACSSSARTVTVTTAGGATVAGDRIRFILQGIVNSTVPKDFSTSGYTVDIKTKGAMDSLLETKTSMPFFLAQPGSQSIAGTVFNDNGDGSGTANDGIKNGTEGGTGISVKICLGGMMGFSCTTTSNGAYTFSSLSDGFYHIEIPPLTSGNYVGGPFFRDLNLTEGQSRTGENFALRTSSRSITVNVAGIPTGTNLDVFAFNPSNMSVGGNIVRELLWADGPQTGTGTATIPVSDGTWEVGVGPWMPKDPSLGPAGMPDFSFMPPKPQQVVVSGSNLSINFSLQSAGESIPGKVVDGTNTVIPNAFVLARPATRTEMMGGAGVAQSKSDGTFSVRVNTGVYMVMASIPGMPPSPEKEVTVTADAVYSEGQTIASANDFILRIAKGDRSISGRVLDDAGNPIAYAHVNAQQVNGSGNPLGPFMGSPTDSSGNFTIYVKDGTWKVFGFAPGFGELPSLTVTVAG
;
A
#
# COMPACT_ATOMS: atom_id res chain seq x y z
N MET A 1 60.98 -1.76 -20.98
CA MET A 1 61.40 -3.04 -21.62
C MET A 1 60.40 -3.29 -22.76
N HIS A 2 60.69 -2.81 -23.98
CA HIS A 2 61.16 -3.60 -25.16
C HIS A 2 60.22 -4.78 -25.48
N ASN A 3 59.56 -4.99 -26.63
CA ASN A 3 59.54 -4.51 -28.04
C ASN A 3 58.10 -4.80 -28.57
N ARG A 4 57.36 -3.99 -29.34
CA ARG A 4 57.46 -3.52 -30.75
C ARG A 4 57.47 -4.63 -31.83
N ILE A 5 56.58 -4.47 -32.84
CA ILE A 5 56.65 -4.80 -34.31
C ILE A 5 55.63 -5.86 -34.81
N VAL A 6 54.96 -5.78 -35.99
CA VAL A 6 54.61 -4.78 -37.05
C VAL A 6 53.52 -5.45 -37.93
N LEU A 7 52.72 -4.60 -38.58
CA LEU A 7 51.78 -4.78 -39.69
C LEU A 7 52.17 -5.67 -40.91
N GLN A 8 51.10 -6.08 -41.61
CA GLN A 8 50.89 -6.09 -43.08
C GLN A 8 51.16 -7.34 -43.95
N GLU A 9 50.07 -7.78 -44.59
CA GLU A 9 49.85 -8.04 -46.03
C GLU A 9 50.82 -8.94 -46.83
N THR A 10 50.33 -10.00 -47.50
CA THR A 10 49.87 -10.01 -48.91
C THR A 10 49.59 -11.44 -49.44
N LEU A 11 48.74 -11.50 -50.47
CA LEU A 11 48.33 -12.61 -51.35
C LEU A 11 49.37 -13.69 -51.66
N PHE A 12 48.92 -14.95 -51.83
CA PHE A 12 49.31 -15.75 -53.01
C PHE A 12 48.26 -16.83 -53.37
N SER A 13 48.07 -16.98 -54.69
CA SER A 13 47.15 -17.86 -55.41
C SER A 13 47.72 -19.27 -55.62
N ALA A 14 46.81 -20.20 -55.97
CA ALA A 14 46.99 -21.39 -56.81
C ALA A 14 47.24 -22.77 -56.15
N THR A 15 46.16 -23.56 -56.14
CA THR A 15 46.02 -24.95 -56.63
C THR A 15 47.01 -26.03 -56.17
N CYS A 16 46.53 -27.00 -55.36
CA CYS A 16 46.89 -28.42 -55.58
C CYS A 16 45.91 -29.41 -54.90
N PHE A 17 45.26 -30.21 -55.75
CA PHE A 17 44.91 -31.62 -55.64
C PHE A 17 44.50 -32.26 -54.30
N CYS A 18 43.26 -32.77 -54.34
CA CYS A 18 42.66 -33.87 -53.58
C CYS A 18 43.61 -34.79 -52.81
N PHE A 19 43.38 -34.88 -51.49
CA PHE A 19 43.50 -36.12 -50.73
C PHE A 19 42.24 -36.33 -49.91
N PHE A 20 41.40 -37.27 -50.36
CA PHE A 20 40.23 -37.75 -49.63
C PHE A 20 40.71 -38.54 -48.40
N PHE A 21 40.52 -38.00 -47.20
CA PHE A 21 40.44 -38.81 -45.99
C PHE A 21 38.96 -38.89 -45.58
N LEU A 22 38.34 -40.02 -45.92
CA LEU A 22 37.07 -40.47 -45.35
C LEU A 22 37.29 -40.73 -43.85
N LEU A 23 36.98 -39.76 -43.01
CA LEU A 23 36.60 -40.02 -41.62
C LEU A 23 35.14 -40.52 -41.64
N PRO A 24 34.81 -41.64 -40.99
CA PRO A 24 33.42 -42.06 -40.86
C PRO A 24 32.69 -40.95 -40.08
N GLY A 25 31.74 -40.29 -40.74
CA GLY A 25 30.83 -39.37 -40.09
C GLY A 25 30.12 -40.14 -38.98
N VAL A 26 30.34 -39.71 -37.73
CA VAL A 26 29.55 -40.18 -36.60
C VAL A 26 28.11 -39.75 -36.90
N VAL A 27 27.27 -40.71 -37.28
CA VAL A 27 25.84 -40.48 -37.43
C VAL A 27 25.30 -40.28 -36.01
N TRP A 28 25.03 -39.04 -35.65
CA TRP A 28 24.34 -38.73 -34.39
C TRP A 28 22.96 -39.38 -34.44
N ALA A 29 22.68 -40.24 -33.46
CA ALA A 29 21.37 -40.88 -33.34
C ALA A 29 20.37 -39.81 -32.86
N LEU A 30 19.22 -39.70 -33.53
CA LEU A 30 18.13 -38.82 -33.11
C LEU A 30 17.73 -39.17 -31.66
N ALA A 31 17.76 -38.18 -30.77
CA ALA A 31 17.42 -38.37 -29.37
C ALA A 31 16.57 -37.19 -28.83
N PRO A 32 15.69 -37.44 -27.86
CA PRO A 32 15.04 -36.36 -27.13
C PRO A 32 16.07 -35.61 -26.28
N THR A 33 15.87 -34.31 -26.13
CA THR A 33 16.61 -33.48 -25.19
C THR A 33 15.99 -33.55 -23.79
N GLY A 34 16.62 -32.91 -22.81
CA GLY A 34 16.01 -32.69 -21.49
C GLY A 34 14.92 -31.61 -21.48
N MET A 35 14.54 -31.02 -22.63
CA MET A 35 13.55 -29.95 -22.73
C MET A 35 12.17 -30.48 -23.16
N GLY A 36 11.12 -29.85 -22.61
CA GLY A 36 9.72 -30.26 -22.74
C GLY A 36 9.18 -30.92 -21.48
N GLY A 37 7.87 -30.90 -21.28
CA GLY A 37 7.21 -31.40 -20.08
C GLY A 37 5.93 -32.19 -20.36
N PRO A 38 5.37 -32.85 -19.34
CA PRO A 38 5.86 -32.97 -17.97
C PRO A 38 7.08 -33.92 -17.84
N PRO A 39 8.06 -33.70 -16.95
CA PRO A 39 9.21 -34.60 -16.77
C PRO A 39 8.83 -36.05 -16.42
N ASN A 40 9.74 -37.01 -16.67
CA ASN A 40 9.48 -38.41 -16.32
C ASN A 40 9.35 -38.57 -14.79
N GLY A 41 8.27 -39.20 -14.35
CA GLY A 41 7.92 -39.39 -12.94
C GLY A 41 7.32 -38.14 -12.26
N GLN A 42 7.05 -37.07 -13.00
CA GLN A 42 6.45 -35.86 -12.42
C GLN A 42 5.07 -36.15 -11.83
N ILE A 43 4.84 -35.69 -10.61
CA ILE A 43 3.52 -35.71 -9.95
C ILE A 43 2.95 -34.29 -9.85
N GLY A 44 1.63 -34.20 -9.69
CA GLY A 44 0.96 -32.91 -9.53
C GLY A 44 0.87 -32.12 -10.84
N VAL A 45 0.90 -32.77 -11.99
CA VAL A 45 0.78 -32.11 -13.30
C VAL A 45 -0.62 -31.51 -13.47
N PRO A 46 -0.77 -30.24 -13.89
CA PRO A 46 -2.08 -29.67 -14.20
C PRO A 46 -2.84 -30.49 -15.25
N LEU A 47 -4.17 -30.51 -15.16
CA LEU A 47 -4.99 -31.29 -16.11
C LEU A 47 -4.87 -30.78 -17.55
N GLU A 48 -4.59 -29.48 -17.71
CA GLU A 48 -4.39 -28.80 -18.99
C GLU A 48 -2.90 -28.58 -19.33
N ALA A 49 -1.99 -29.33 -18.68
CA ALA A 49 -0.56 -29.22 -18.98
C ALA A 49 -0.28 -29.47 -20.46
N MET A 50 0.63 -28.69 -21.03
CA MET A 50 1.14 -28.95 -22.37
C MET A 50 2.03 -30.19 -22.31
N VAL A 51 1.73 -31.18 -23.14
CA VAL A 51 2.51 -32.42 -23.26
C VAL A 51 3.40 -32.32 -24.49
N ASP A 52 4.70 -32.20 -24.29
CA ASP A 52 5.63 -31.90 -25.39
C ASP A 52 7.04 -32.46 -25.17
N ARG A 53 7.79 -32.66 -26.26
CA ARG A 53 9.22 -33.02 -26.19
C ARG A 53 10.02 -32.37 -27.30
N GLN A 54 11.18 -31.84 -26.95
CA GLN A 54 12.17 -31.36 -27.91
C GLN A 54 13.22 -32.43 -28.21
N PHE A 55 13.70 -32.45 -29.45
CA PHE A 55 14.72 -33.36 -29.96
C PHE A 55 15.99 -32.61 -30.35
N ASP A 56 17.11 -33.33 -30.39
CA ASP A 56 18.43 -32.78 -30.73
C ASP A 56 18.64 -32.54 -32.23
N ALA A 57 17.63 -32.81 -33.07
CA ALA A 57 17.67 -32.61 -34.50
C ALA A 57 16.31 -32.18 -35.08
N VAL A 58 16.35 -31.55 -36.25
CA VAL A 58 15.16 -31.16 -37.02
C VAL A 58 14.37 -32.39 -37.47
N LEU A 59 13.09 -32.43 -37.12
CA LEU A 59 12.13 -33.48 -37.38
C LEU A 59 11.44 -33.31 -38.73
N SER A 60 11.01 -34.42 -39.31
CA SER A 60 10.11 -34.44 -40.46
C SER A 60 8.67 -34.36 -39.96
N GLY A 61 7.98 -33.25 -40.23
CA GLY A 61 6.57 -33.08 -39.88
C GLY A 61 5.65 -34.15 -40.46
N ALA A 62 6.02 -34.76 -41.60
CA ALA A 62 5.28 -35.89 -42.20
C ALA A 62 5.30 -37.17 -41.35
N THR A 63 6.25 -37.27 -40.40
CA THR A 63 6.37 -38.41 -39.49
C THR A 63 5.80 -38.13 -38.10
N VAL A 64 5.27 -36.92 -37.85
CA VAL A 64 4.59 -36.56 -36.60
C VAL A 64 3.10 -36.84 -36.80
N THR A 65 2.66 -38.03 -36.44
CA THR A 65 1.28 -38.49 -36.67
C THR A 65 0.67 -39.04 -35.39
N VAL A 66 -0.63 -38.86 -35.23
CA VAL A 66 -1.45 -39.39 -34.13
C VAL A 66 -2.29 -40.57 -34.61
N GLY A 67 -3.03 -41.21 -33.70
CA GLY A 67 -3.83 -42.40 -33.95
C GLY A 67 -3.11 -43.70 -33.56
N GLU A 68 -3.78 -44.85 -33.75
CA GLU A 68 -3.32 -46.15 -33.25
C GLU A 68 -1.97 -46.60 -33.87
N SER A 69 -1.73 -46.25 -35.14
CA SER A 69 -0.47 -46.49 -35.85
C SER A 69 0.43 -45.24 -35.92
N GLY A 70 0.08 -44.18 -35.20
CA GLY A 70 0.83 -42.92 -35.17
C GLY A 70 2.19 -43.05 -34.48
N THR A 71 2.98 -41.99 -34.57
CA THR A 71 4.28 -41.89 -33.90
C THR A 71 4.20 -41.24 -32.52
N VAL A 72 3.11 -40.53 -32.21
CA VAL A 72 2.91 -39.80 -30.97
C VAL A 72 1.67 -40.32 -30.25
N HIS A 73 1.84 -40.79 -29.01
CA HIS A 73 0.76 -41.33 -28.18
C HIS A 73 0.74 -40.71 -26.80
N LEU A 74 -0.45 -40.39 -26.30
CA LEU A 74 -0.71 -40.06 -24.91
C LEU A 74 -1.81 -40.99 -24.40
N GLN A 75 -1.51 -41.83 -23.41
CA GLN A 75 -2.42 -42.88 -22.95
C GLN A 75 -2.40 -42.99 -21.43
N ALA A 76 -3.51 -43.40 -20.83
CA ALA A 76 -3.57 -43.67 -19.40
C ALA A 76 -2.82 -44.98 -19.07
N ASN A 77 -2.24 -45.04 -17.88
CA ASN A 77 -1.55 -46.22 -17.40
C ASN A 77 -2.54 -47.18 -16.71
N GLU A 78 -2.44 -48.47 -17.04
CA GLU A 78 -3.19 -49.53 -16.40
C GLU A 78 -2.93 -49.56 -14.89
N GLY A 79 -3.99 -49.76 -14.11
CA GLY A 79 -3.92 -49.76 -12.64
C GLY A 79 -3.59 -48.41 -12.02
N ASN A 80 -3.54 -47.32 -12.82
CA ASN A 80 -3.16 -45.99 -12.37
C ASN A 80 -1.82 -45.98 -11.59
N ALA A 81 -0.81 -46.66 -12.14
CA ALA A 81 0.52 -46.75 -11.56
C ALA A 81 1.57 -46.12 -12.47
N GLN A 82 2.65 -45.60 -11.88
CA GLN A 82 3.76 -44.99 -12.62
C GLN A 82 4.28 -45.91 -13.72
N ASP A 83 4.62 -47.16 -13.39
CA ASP A 83 5.13 -48.14 -14.35
C ASP A 83 4.04 -49.00 -15.02
N GLY A 84 2.76 -48.61 -14.88
CA GLY A 84 1.65 -49.28 -15.53
C GLY A 84 1.76 -49.27 -17.05
N ALA A 85 1.21 -50.30 -17.72
CA ALA A 85 1.19 -50.34 -19.17
C ALA A 85 0.30 -49.21 -19.72
N ALA A 86 0.79 -48.50 -20.75
CA ALA A 86 -0.02 -47.52 -21.48
C ALA A 86 -1.13 -48.25 -22.23
N THR A 87 -2.39 -47.99 -21.88
CA THR A 87 -3.56 -48.70 -22.42
C THR A 87 -4.67 -47.72 -22.83
N GLY A 88 -5.61 -48.18 -23.66
CA GLY A 88 -6.75 -47.39 -24.11
C GLY A 88 -6.49 -46.53 -25.35
N THR A 89 -7.42 -45.63 -25.64
CA THR A 89 -7.36 -44.72 -26.79
C THR A 89 -6.25 -43.69 -26.63
N ASN A 90 -5.61 -43.33 -27.75
CA ASN A 90 -4.65 -42.24 -27.78
C ASN A 90 -5.39 -40.90 -27.55
N LEU A 91 -5.11 -40.27 -26.42
CA LEU A 91 -5.64 -38.96 -26.02
C LEU A 91 -4.92 -37.81 -26.73
N CYS A 92 -3.85 -38.11 -27.47
CA CYS A 92 -3.22 -37.14 -28.35
C CYS A 92 -4.07 -36.95 -29.61
N LEU A 93 -4.96 -35.95 -29.59
CA LEU A 93 -5.92 -35.72 -30.67
C LEU A 93 -5.26 -35.16 -31.92
N THR A 94 -4.29 -34.26 -31.75
CA THR A 94 -3.39 -33.82 -32.82
C THR A 94 -1.97 -33.66 -32.28
N ALA A 95 -0.98 -33.80 -33.17
CA ALA A 95 0.42 -33.52 -32.85
C ALA A 95 0.99 -32.53 -33.86
N SER A 96 1.69 -31.51 -33.38
CA SER A 96 2.27 -30.47 -34.23
C SER A 96 3.72 -30.16 -33.84
N LEU A 97 4.44 -29.51 -34.77
CA LEU A 97 5.78 -28.98 -34.55
C LEU A 97 5.71 -27.47 -34.29
N ILE A 98 6.13 -27.01 -33.11
CA ILE A 98 6.15 -25.56 -32.75
C ILE A 98 7.55 -24.95 -32.99
N ALA A 99 8.52 -25.82 -33.20
CA ALA A 99 9.85 -25.56 -33.74
C ALA A 99 10.18 -26.76 -34.64
N PRO A 100 11.18 -26.66 -35.54
CA PRO A 100 11.52 -27.80 -36.40
C PRO A 100 11.91 -29.06 -35.63
N ASP A 101 12.15 -28.99 -34.32
CA ASP A 101 12.66 -30.05 -33.44
C ASP A 101 11.75 -30.36 -32.22
N ARG A 102 10.57 -29.73 -32.08
CA ARG A 102 9.73 -29.85 -30.87
C ARG A 102 8.31 -30.30 -31.18
N ILE A 103 7.95 -31.49 -30.70
CA ILE A 103 6.61 -32.08 -30.85
C ILE A 103 5.73 -31.64 -29.68
N VAL A 104 4.55 -31.14 -29.99
CA VAL A 104 3.49 -30.87 -29.01
C VAL A 104 2.29 -31.76 -29.29
N CYS A 105 1.81 -32.41 -28.25
CA CYS A 105 0.59 -33.18 -28.24
C CYS A 105 -0.58 -32.30 -27.76
N ASN A 106 -1.51 -31.98 -28.66
CA ASN A 106 -2.71 -31.21 -28.32
C ASN A 106 -3.82 -32.18 -27.90
N HIS A 107 -3.83 -32.53 -26.61
CA HIS A 107 -4.89 -33.36 -26.04
C HIS A 107 -6.17 -32.57 -25.75
N MET A 108 -6.06 -31.24 -25.58
CA MET A 108 -7.18 -30.33 -25.27
C MET A 108 -7.99 -29.83 -26.49
N SER A 109 -7.74 -30.33 -27.71
CA SER A 109 -8.37 -29.72 -28.91
C SER A 109 -9.88 -29.93 -29.01
N ASP A 110 -10.46 -30.83 -28.22
CA ASP A 110 -11.89 -31.06 -28.06
C ASP A 110 -12.47 -30.41 -26.79
N GLY A 111 -11.66 -29.65 -26.04
CA GLY A 111 -12.05 -29.01 -24.79
C GLY A 111 -12.11 -29.96 -23.58
N GLN A 112 -11.66 -31.21 -23.69
CA GLN A 112 -11.67 -32.16 -22.58
C GLN A 112 -10.32 -32.21 -21.86
N SER A 113 -10.33 -32.03 -20.53
CA SER A 113 -9.15 -32.14 -19.66
C SER A 113 -8.74 -33.60 -19.41
N LEU A 114 -7.46 -33.80 -19.04
CA LEU A 114 -7.01 -35.09 -18.51
C LEU A 114 -7.71 -35.46 -17.20
N VAL A 115 -7.79 -36.76 -16.93
CA VAL A 115 -8.42 -37.28 -15.70
C VAL A 115 -7.51 -36.99 -14.52
N PRO A 116 -8.05 -36.64 -13.33
CA PRO A 116 -7.24 -36.18 -12.20
C PRO A 116 -6.65 -37.35 -11.42
N SER A 117 -5.56 -37.10 -10.70
CA SER A 117 -4.79 -38.13 -9.96
C SER A 117 -4.43 -39.37 -10.80
N THR A 118 -4.31 -39.22 -12.11
CA THR A 118 -4.17 -40.32 -13.08
C THR A 118 -2.79 -40.32 -13.72
N TRP A 119 -2.16 -41.50 -13.77
CA TRP A 119 -0.90 -41.72 -14.45
C TRP A 119 -1.11 -41.85 -15.96
N TYR A 120 -0.32 -41.10 -16.71
CA TYR A 120 -0.27 -41.11 -18.17
C TYR A 120 1.12 -41.46 -18.66
N SER A 121 1.18 -42.06 -19.85
CA SER A 121 2.40 -42.28 -20.62
C SER A 121 2.34 -41.45 -21.90
N PHE A 122 3.27 -40.51 -22.07
CA PHE A 122 3.57 -39.88 -23.34
C PHE A 122 4.65 -40.68 -24.06
N ILE A 123 4.31 -41.23 -25.23
CA ILE A 123 5.13 -42.18 -25.98
C ILE A 123 5.41 -41.61 -27.37
N ILE A 124 6.69 -41.63 -27.74
CA ILE A 124 7.13 -41.32 -29.10
C ILE A 124 7.82 -42.57 -29.65
N THR A 125 7.29 -43.12 -30.75
CA THR A 125 7.74 -44.38 -31.31
C THR A 125 8.91 -44.20 -32.29
N THR A 126 9.58 -45.30 -32.63
CA THR A 126 10.72 -45.33 -33.58
C THR A 126 10.34 -44.92 -35.01
N GLY A 127 9.04 -44.72 -35.29
CA GLY A 127 8.57 -44.21 -36.58
C GLY A 127 8.88 -42.73 -36.82
N LEU A 128 9.19 -41.96 -35.77
CA LEU A 128 9.60 -40.57 -35.88
C LEU A 128 10.95 -40.46 -36.61
N LYS A 129 11.07 -39.50 -37.54
CA LYS A 129 12.32 -39.27 -38.30
C LYS A 129 12.74 -37.80 -38.30
N THR A 130 14.04 -37.57 -38.49
CA THR A 130 14.56 -36.25 -38.88
C THR A 130 14.09 -35.85 -40.27
N SER A 131 14.23 -34.56 -40.62
CA SER A 131 14.03 -34.08 -42.00
C SER A 131 14.96 -34.74 -43.02
N THR A 132 16.09 -35.28 -42.57
CA THR A 132 17.05 -36.06 -43.37
C THR A 132 16.75 -37.57 -43.39
N GLY A 133 15.70 -38.02 -42.70
CA GLY A 133 15.23 -39.41 -42.72
C GLY A 133 15.82 -40.35 -41.66
N VAL A 134 16.61 -39.84 -40.71
CA VAL A 134 17.16 -40.62 -39.59
C VAL A 134 16.05 -40.92 -38.59
N ALA A 135 15.79 -42.20 -38.32
CA ALA A 135 14.75 -42.62 -37.40
C ALA A 135 15.19 -42.53 -35.92
N LEU A 136 14.22 -42.36 -35.03
CA LEU A 136 14.42 -42.44 -33.59
C LEU A 136 14.85 -43.86 -33.21
N GLY A 137 16.01 -43.99 -32.56
CA GLY A 137 16.66 -45.29 -32.34
C GLY A 137 15.88 -46.24 -31.42
N THR A 138 15.15 -45.70 -30.45
CA THR A 138 14.29 -46.46 -29.53
C THR A 138 13.04 -45.67 -29.20
N GLN A 139 11.94 -46.37 -28.93
CA GLN A 139 10.75 -45.72 -28.38
C GLN A 139 11.10 -45.01 -27.08
N VAL A 140 10.65 -43.76 -26.95
CA VAL A 140 10.81 -42.99 -25.73
C VAL A 140 9.47 -42.93 -25.03
N ARG A 141 9.47 -43.17 -23.72
CA ARG A 141 8.29 -43.10 -22.86
C ARG A 141 8.58 -42.16 -21.70
N TYR A 142 7.62 -41.29 -21.42
CA TYR A 142 7.63 -40.42 -20.26
C TYR A 142 6.32 -40.58 -19.51
N GLN A 143 6.41 -40.80 -18.20
CA GLN A 143 5.27 -41.03 -17.36
C GLN A 143 5.07 -39.86 -16.41
N PHE A 144 3.83 -39.48 -16.17
CA PHE A 144 3.51 -38.42 -15.22
C PHE A 144 2.14 -38.65 -14.61
N GLN A 145 1.93 -38.15 -13.40
CA GLN A 145 0.64 -38.16 -12.74
C GLN A 145 0.03 -36.77 -12.74
N THR A 146 -1.21 -36.67 -13.22
CA THR A 146 -2.01 -35.46 -13.05
C THR A 146 -2.26 -35.17 -11.58
N SER A 147 -2.41 -33.90 -11.25
CA SER A 147 -2.78 -33.46 -9.90
C SER A 147 -4.20 -33.91 -9.55
N SER A 148 -4.54 -33.88 -8.27
CA SER A 148 -5.92 -34.05 -7.80
C SER A 148 -6.77 -32.80 -8.00
N PHE A 149 -6.18 -31.69 -8.45
CA PHE A 149 -6.87 -30.42 -8.61
C PHE A 149 -7.72 -30.46 -9.88
N GLN A 150 -9.04 -30.41 -9.71
CA GLN A 150 -10.04 -30.41 -10.79
C GLN A 150 -10.73 -29.05 -10.94
N GLY A 151 -10.29 -28.04 -10.18
CA GLY A 151 -11.16 -26.91 -9.86
C GLY A 151 -12.31 -27.34 -8.95
N GLY A 152 -13.43 -26.63 -9.03
CA GLY A 152 -14.65 -26.86 -8.23
C GLY A 152 -15.06 -25.62 -7.42
N GLU A 153 -16.27 -25.64 -6.85
CA GLU A 153 -16.86 -24.53 -6.06
C GLU A 153 -15.91 -24.01 -4.96
N GLY A 154 -15.08 -24.91 -4.41
CA GLY A 154 -14.04 -24.61 -3.43
C GLY A 154 -12.89 -23.72 -3.92
N PHE A 155 -12.86 -23.35 -5.20
CA PHE A 155 -11.82 -22.53 -5.82
C PHE A 155 -12.38 -21.39 -6.67
N ILE A 156 -13.69 -21.36 -6.94
CA ILE A 156 -14.32 -20.27 -7.69
C ILE A 156 -14.16 -18.99 -6.86
N ALA A 157 -13.54 -17.96 -7.45
CA ALA A 157 -13.37 -16.69 -6.77
C ALA A 157 -14.77 -16.13 -6.42
N PRO A 158 -15.06 -15.78 -5.16
CA PRO A 158 -16.34 -15.20 -4.83
C PRO A 158 -16.47 -13.79 -5.40
N PRO A 159 -17.70 -13.31 -5.69
CA PRO A 159 -17.87 -11.90 -6.00
C PRO A 159 -17.54 -11.06 -4.76
N MET A 160 -16.92 -9.90 -4.96
CA MET A 160 -16.63 -8.93 -3.90
C MET A 160 -17.21 -7.57 -4.25
N ILE A 161 -17.60 -6.81 -3.24
CA ILE A 161 -17.96 -5.39 -3.43
C ILE A 161 -16.66 -4.59 -3.36
N ILE A 162 -16.32 -3.90 -4.45
CA ILE A 162 -15.10 -3.08 -4.56
C ILE A 162 -15.37 -1.60 -4.26
N GLY A 163 -16.64 -1.20 -4.16
CA GLY A 163 -17.03 0.13 -3.71
C GLY A 163 -18.51 0.44 -3.89
N SER A 164 -18.93 1.61 -3.41
CA SER A 164 -20.28 2.13 -3.61
C SER A 164 -20.32 3.65 -3.62
N VAL A 165 -21.37 4.20 -4.23
CA VAL A 165 -21.77 5.59 -4.12
C VAL A 165 -23.22 5.61 -3.61
N PRO A 166 -23.55 6.24 -2.47
CA PRO A 166 -22.66 6.92 -1.56
C PRO A 166 -21.74 5.92 -0.82
N ARG A 167 -20.72 6.45 -0.16
CA ARG A 167 -19.91 5.70 0.82
C ARG A 167 -20.50 5.82 2.21
N ALA A 168 -20.07 4.97 3.13
CA ALA A 168 -20.55 5.05 4.50
C ALA A 168 -20.20 6.41 5.14
N GLY A 169 -21.18 7.06 5.77
CA GLY A 169 -21.04 8.34 6.46
C GLY A 169 -21.16 9.59 5.56
N VAL A 170 -21.25 9.46 4.24
CA VAL A 170 -21.27 10.64 3.33
C VAL A 170 -22.69 11.17 3.08
N ARG A 171 -22.76 12.32 2.41
CA ARG A 171 -24.01 12.93 1.95
C ARG A 171 -24.31 12.50 0.51
N LEU A 172 -25.58 12.31 0.18
CA LEU A 172 -26.03 11.98 -1.18
C LEU A 172 -27.16 12.93 -1.61
N PRO A 173 -27.07 13.58 -2.77
CA PRO A 173 -28.19 14.34 -3.34
C PRO A 173 -29.44 13.48 -3.52
N SER A 174 -30.62 14.05 -3.26
CA SER A 174 -31.87 13.27 -3.31
C SER A 174 -32.23 12.70 -4.69
N ASN A 175 -31.66 13.28 -5.75
CA ASN A 175 -31.80 12.88 -7.16
C ASN A 175 -30.59 12.09 -7.70
N ALA A 176 -29.54 11.89 -6.91
CA ALA A 176 -28.37 11.12 -7.32
C ALA A 176 -28.68 9.61 -7.32
N LYS A 177 -28.10 8.90 -8.30
CA LYS A 177 -28.14 7.43 -8.37
C LYS A 177 -27.22 6.84 -7.29
N ILE A 178 -27.71 5.85 -6.55
CA ILE A 178 -26.89 4.98 -5.70
C ILE A 178 -26.26 3.91 -6.59
N ARG A 179 -24.99 3.56 -6.37
CA ARG A 179 -24.24 2.59 -7.16
C ARG A 179 -23.47 1.64 -6.25
N VAL A 180 -23.38 0.37 -6.65
CA VAL A 180 -22.51 -0.63 -6.01
C VAL A 180 -21.70 -1.31 -7.10
N TYR A 181 -20.40 -1.37 -6.92
CA TYR A 181 -19.45 -1.93 -7.86
C TYR A 181 -19.01 -3.29 -7.37
N PHE A 182 -19.15 -4.30 -8.23
CA PHE A 182 -18.71 -5.66 -7.95
C PHE A 182 -17.44 -5.97 -8.73
N ASP A 183 -16.49 -6.63 -8.07
CA ASP A 183 -15.69 -7.64 -8.74
C ASP A 183 -16.55 -8.90 -8.77
N VAL A 184 -16.88 -9.38 -9.97
CA VAL A 184 -17.82 -10.50 -10.16
C VAL A 184 -17.21 -11.84 -9.76
N GLY A 185 -15.88 -11.91 -9.64
CA GLY A 185 -15.15 -13.16 -9.41
C GLY A 185 -15.48 -14.22 -10.47
N GLY A 186 -15.53 -15.48 -10.04
CA GLY A 186 -15.96 -16.59 -10.87
C GLY A 186 -14.84 -17.45 -11.44
N SER A 187 -15.23 -18.33 -12.36
CA SER A 187 -14.37 -19.30 -13.04
C SER A 187 -13.69 -18.74 -14.31
N GLY A 188 -14.02 -17.52 -14.73
CA GLY A 188 -13.43 -16.88 -15.89
C GLY A 188 -14.09 -15.55 -16.30
N SER A 189 -13.66 -15.04 -17.45
CA SER A 189 -14.02 -13.72 -18.03
C SER A 189 -15.51 -13.55 -18.35
N GLY A 190 -16.26 -14.64 -18.52
CA GLY A 190 -17.71 -14.61 -18.81
C GLY A 190 -18.63 -14.54 -17.58
N THR A 191 -18.07 -14.52 -16.37
CA THR A 191 -18.87 -14.48 -15.13
C THR A 191 -19.55 -13.12 -14.95
N THR A 192 -20.81 -13.11 -14.50
CA THR A 192 -21.56 -11.88 -14.19
C THR A 192 -22.25 -11.97 -12.84
N MET A 193 -22.79 -10.86 -12.32
CA MET A 193 -23.69 -10.93 -11.16
C MET A 193 -25.00 -11.61 -11.55
N SER A 194 -25.51 -12.49 -10.69
CA SER A 194 -26.78 -13.18 -10.94
C SER A 194 -27.93 -12.18 -10.95
N THR A 195 -28.73 -12.20 -12.00
CA THR A 195 -29.94 -11.37 -12.16
C THR A 195 -31.23 -12.16 -11.91
N GLU A 196 -31.13 -13.47 -11.67
CA GLU A 196 -32.28 -14.37 -11.49
C GLU A 196 -32.17 -15.22 -10.21
N GLY A 197 -33.32 -15.73 -9.74
CA GLY A 197 -33.42 -16.62 -8.60
C GLY A 197 -33.15 -15.95 -7.24
N ALA A 198 -32.98 -16.76 -6.20
CA ALA A 198 -32.82 -16.29 -4.82
C ALA A 198 -31.52 -15.49 -4.58
N GLY A 199 -30.50 -15.68 -5.42
CA GLY A 199 -29.22 -14.95 -5.37
C GLY A 199 -29.19 -13.66 -6.18
N SER A 200 -30.31 -13.26 -6.78
CA SER A 200 -30.38 -12.14 -7.72
C SER A 200 -30.04 -10.80 -7.06
N VAL A 201 -29.28 -9.95 -7.77
CA VAL A 201 -29.08 -8.53 -7.44
C VAL A 201 -30.35 -7.68 -7.59
N PHE A 202 -31.36 -8.17 -8.29
CA PHE A 202 -32.67 -7.50 -8.41
C PHE A 202 -33.66 -7.90 -7.31
N SER A 203 -33.27 -8.83 -6.44
CA SER A 203 -34.09 -9.21 -5.29
C SER A 203 -34.10 -8.12 -4.24
N SER A 204 -35.30 -7.68 -3.82
CA SER A 204 -35.50 -6.74 -2.72
C SER A 204 -35.24 -7.34 -1.33
N ASP A 205 -34.99 -8.65 -1.25
CA ASP A 205 -34.45 -9.29 -0.05
C ASP A 205 -32.93 -9.16 0.02
N ASN A 206 -32.25 -9.09 -1.13
CA ASN A 206 -30.78 -9.04 -1.22
C ASN A 206 -30.23 -7.61 -1.31
N VAL A 207 -30.96 -6.69 -1.93
CA VAL A 207 -30.62 -5.28 -2.04
C VAL A 207 -31.71 -4.47 -1.36
N GLN A 208 -31.33 -3.65 -0.38
CA GLN A 208 -32.29 -2.96 0.48
C GLN A 208 -31.86 -1.53 0.77
N VAL A 209 -32.80 -0.59 0.80
CA VAL A 209 -32.56 0.79 1.26
C VAL A 209 -33.62 1.15 2.29
N PHE A 210 -33.21 1.44 3.52
CA PHE A 210 -34.10 1.82 4.62
C PHE A 210 -33.88 3.26 5.07
N ALA A 211 -34.91 3.90 5.61
CA ALA A 211 -34.70 5.09 6.43
C ALA A 211 -33.94 4.71 7.71
N GLY A 212 -32.97 5.51 8.12
CA GLY A 212 -32.07 5.19 9.23
C GLY A 212 -31.92 6.29 10.27
N THR A 213 -31.36 5.92 11.42
CA THR A 213 -30.90 6.80 12.50
C THR A 213 -29.67 6.15 13.12
N ASN A 214 -28.57 6.90 13.30
CA ASN A 214 -27.32 6.40 13.87
C ASN A 214 -26.78 5.15 13.14
N GLY A 215 -26.88 5.16 11.80
CA GLY A 215 -26.37 4.09 10.95
C GLY A 215 -27.18 2.79 10.97
N ARG A 216 -28.40 2.79 11.54
CA ARG A 216 -29.28 1.61 11.56
C ARG A 216 -30.63 1.89 10.92
N PRO A 217 -31.27 0.88 10.28
CA PRO A 217 -32.66 0.97 9.85
C PRO A 217 -33.59 1.33 11.01
N THR A 218 -34.47 2.33 10.81
CA THR A 218 -35.46 2.79 11.81
C THR A 218 -36.78 2.05 11.68
N ASN A 219 -37.03 1.42 10.54
CA ASN A 219 -38.21 0.62 10.24
C ASN A 219 -37.85 -0.46 9.21
N ALA A 220 -38.79 -1.37 8.98
CA ALA A 220 -38.65 -2.47 8.03
C ALA A 220 -39.14 -2.13 6.60
N THR A 221 -39.41 -0.86 6.30
CA THR A 221 -39.94 -0.47 4.99
C THR A 221 -38.78 -0.26 4.01
N ASN A 222 -38.54 -1.24 3.15
CA ASN A 222 -37.58 -1.11 2.05
C ASN A 222 -38.10 -0.08 1.04
N LEU A 223 -37.29 0.92 0.71
CA LEU A 223 -37.62 1.99 -0.22
C LEU A 223 -37.48 1.57 -1.69
N LEU A 224 -37.00 0.34 -1.93
CA LEU A 224 -36.92 -0.27 -3.26
C LEU A 224 -38.26 -0.88 -3.65
N SER A 225 -38.65 -0.72 -4.92
CA SER A 225 -40.01 -1.00 -5.37
C SER A 225 -40.17 -2.24 -6.26
N CYS A 226 -39.16 -3.11 -6.31
CA CYS A 226 -39.16 -4.27 -7.19
C CYS A 226 -39.75 -5.46 -6.44
N ALA A 227 -41.06 -5.66 -6.66
CA ALA A 227 -41.82 -6.77 -6.13
C ALA A 227 -41.90 -7.89 -7.18
N THR A 228 -41.22 -9.00 -6.88
CA THR A 228 -41.26 -10.31 -7.55
C THR A 228 -40.75 -10.41 -9.00
N GLN A 229 -39.89 -11.42 -9.18
CA GLN A 229 -39.40 -11.96 -10.44
C GLN A 229 -40.58 -12.24 -11.39
N GLY A 230 -40.68 -11.51 -12.50
CA GLY A 230 -41.62 -11.82 -13.59
C GLY A 230 -42.51 -10.68 -14.05
N ALA A 231 -41.97 -9.81 -14.90
CA ALA A 231 -42.69 -9.24 -16.05
C ALA A 231 -41.65 -8.66 -17.02
N ASP A 232 -41.30 -9.47 -18.03
CA ASP A 232 -40.50 -9.14 -19.21
C ASP A 232 -38.99 -8.80 -19.01
N PRO A 233 -38.10 -9.78 -19.26
CA PRO A 233 -36.64 -9.57 -19.32
C PRO A 233 -36.19 -8.55 -20.39
N ALA A 234 -37.02 -8.24 -21.38
CA ALA A 234 -36.69 -7.29 -22.45
C ALA A 234 -36.92 -5.82 -22.06
N HIS A 235 -37.64 -5.53 -20.95
CA HIS A 235 -37.97 -4.17 -20.51
C HIS A 235 -37.69 -3.92 -19.01
N PRO A 236 -36.43 -4.04 -18.54
CA PRO A 236 -36.04 -3.74 -17.15
C PRO A 236 -36.07 -2.23 -16.81
N THR A 237 -36.52 -1.36 -17.72
CA THR A 237 -36.36 0.11 -17.63
C THR A 237 -37.21 0.78 -16.56
N ASP A 238 -38.10 0.07 -15.88
CA ASP A 238 -39.08 0.67 -14.96
C ASP A 238 -38.91 0.22 -13.49
N CYS A 239 -37.92 -0.63 -13.19
CA CYS A 239 -37.45 -0.88 -11.81
C CYS A 239 -36.53 0.29 -11.38
N ASN A 240 -36.52 0.59 -10.08
CA ASN A 240 -35.58 1.56 -9.52
C ASN A 240 -34.19 0.95 -9.25
N ILE A 241 -33.92 -0.24 -9.81
CA ILE A 241 -32.65 -0.97 -9.77
C ILE A 241 -32.33 -1.42 -11.20
N ALA A 242 -31.07 -1.33 -11.61
CA ALA A 242 -30.53 -1.81 -12.88
C ALA A 242 -29.12 -2.38 -12.68
N LEU A 243 -28.67 -3.24 -13.59
CA LEU A 243 -27.30 -3.73 -13.64
C LEU A 243 -26.70 -3.32 -15.00
N SER A 244 -25.51 -2.72 -14.98
CA SER A 244 -24.74 -2.37 -16.17
C SER A 244 -23.32 -2.90 -15.98
N GLY A 245 -22.91 -3.90 -16.77
CA GLY A 245 -21.67 -4.64 -16.51
C GLY A 245 -21.66 -5.24 -15.09
N SER A 246 -20.65 -4.89 -14.29
CA SER A 246 -20.52 -5.29 -12.88
C SER A 246 -21.06 -4.24 -11.89
N GLN A 247 -21.80 -3.24 -12.38
CA GLN A 247 -22.30 -2.13 -11.58
C GLN A 247 -23.81 -2.24 -11.36
N LEU A 248 -24.21 -2.34 -10.09
CA LEU A 248 -25.60 -2.21 -9.66
C LEU A 248 -25.94 -0.73 -9.48
N ILE A 249 -27.02 -0.28 -10.09
CA ILE A 249 -27.49 1.11 -10.07
C ILE A 249 -28.88 1.14 -9.45
N VAL A 250 -29.06 1.93 -8.41
CA VAL A 250 -30.34 2.21 -7.76
C VAL A 250 -30.70 3.67 -8.01
N THR A 251 -31.88 3.94 -8.57
CA THR A 251 -32.38 5.29 -8.89
C THR A 251 -33.51 5.68 -7.94
N PRO A 252 -33.25 6.43 -6.86
CA PRO A 252 -34.28 6.80 -5.90
C PRO A 252 -35.46 7.56 -6.55
N GLY A 253 -36.68 7.32 -6.07
CA GLY A 253 -37.88 8.03 -6.53
C GLY A 253 -38.44 7.60 -7.90
N LYS A 254 -37.76 6.71 -8.65
CA LYS A 254 -38.28 6.15 -9.91
C LYS A 254 -39.48 5.22 -9.63
N LYS A 255 -40.60 5.44 -10.32
CA LYS A 255 -41.86 4.68 -10.14
C LYS A 255 -41.89 3.45 -11.06
N ALA A 256 -42.43 2.34 -10.55
CA ALA A 256 -42.76 1.16 -11.36
C ALA A 256 -43.86 1.48 -12.41
N PRO A 257 -43.94 0.72 -13.51
CA PRO A 257 -44.91 1.00 -14.57
C PRO A 257 -46.34 0.75 -14.09
N ALA A 258 -47.30 1.42 -14.73
CA ALA A 258 -48.71 1.25 -14.42
C ALA A 258 -49.16 -0.17 -14.76
N GLY A 259 -49.44 -0.99 -13.74
CA GLY A 259 -49.90 -2.38 -13.89
C GLY A 259 -49.19 -3.41 -13.00
N SER A 260 -48.06 -3.06 -12.36
CA SER A 260 -47.40 -3.92 -11.37
C SER A 260 -48.24 -3.98 -10.09
N VAL A 261 -48.79 -5.16 -9.76
CA VAL A 261 -49.79 -5.37 -8.69
C VAL A 261 -49.27 -5.23 -7.25
N ALA A 262 -48.05 -4.77 -7.03
CA ALA A 262 -47.48 -4.58 -5.68
C ALA A 262 -46.45 -3.44 -5.54
N SER A 263 -46.49 -2.39 -6.37
CA SER A 263 -45.55 -1.26 -6.21
C SER A 263 -46.25 0.00 -5.71
N THR A 264 -45.93 0.42 -4.48
CA THR A 264 -46.26 1.76 -3.96
C THR A 264 -45.37 2.87 -4.52
N GLY A 265 -44.53 2.57 -5.54
CA GLY A 265 -43.46 3.46 -6.00
C GLY A 265 -42.37 3.62 -4.93
N GLY A 266 -41.10 3.63 -5.33
CA GLY A 266 -40.04 4.00 -4.38
C GLY A 266 -40.27 5.44 -3.94
N ALA A 267 -40.41 5.69 -2.64
CA ALA A 267 -40.37 7.07 -2.15
C ALA A 267 -38.98 7.65 -2.46
N GLY A 268 -38.92 8.88 -2.96
CA GLY A 268 -37.66 9.58 -3.14
C GLY A 268 -36.92 9.78 -1.81
N LEU A 269 -35.62 10.02 -1.88
CA LEU A 269 -34.87 10.43 -0.70
C LEU A 269 -35.36 11.80 -0.24
N THR A 270 -35.53 11.97 1.07
CA THR A 270 -35.98 13.21 1.69
C THR A 270 -34.78 13.90 2.33
N GLN A 271 -34.53 15.16 1.95
CA GLN A 271 -33.43 15.95 2.49
C GLN A 271 -33.42 15.96 4.03
N GLY A 272 -32.24 15.79 4.61
CA GLY A 272 -32.01 15.80 6.06
C GLY A 272 -32.22 14.44 6.73
N ASN A 273 -32.85 13.48 6.06
CA ASN A 273 -33.02 12.13 6.61
C ASN A 273 -31.78 11.26 6.36
N GLN A 274 -31.50 10.37 7.32
CA GLN A 274 -30.51 9.32 7.16
C GLN A 274 -31.12 8.08 6.51
N TYR A 275 -30.29 7.34 5.78
CA TYR A 275 -30.63 6.12 5.08
C TYR A 275 -29.53 5.08 5.26
N VAL A 276 -29.88 3.80 5.09
CA VAL A 276 -28.95 2.68 5.11
C VAL A 276 -29.21 1.80 3.90
N LEU A 277 -28.22 1.69 3.01
CA LEU A 277 -28.17 0.67 1.96
C LEU A 277 -27.57 -0.61 2.55
N ILE A 278 -28.18 -1.75 2.21
CA ILE A 278 -27.74 -3.08 2.64
C ILE A 278 -27.65 -3.96 1.39
N ILE A 279 -26.49 -4.57 1.19
CA ILE A 279 -26.30 -5.67 0.23
C ILE A 279 -26.06 -6.95 1.03
N LYS A 280 -26.96 -7.92 0.89
CA LYS A 280 -26.90 -9.17 1.65
C LYS A 280 -25.73 -10.03 1.20
N GLY A 281 -24.90 -10.44 2.15
CA GLY A 281 -23.87 -11.44 1.94
C GLY A 281 -24.41 -12.86 2.10
N ALA A 282 -23.66 -13.85 1.63
CA ALA A 282 -24.01 -15.25 1.87
C ALA A 282 -23.70 -15.65 3.33
N THR A 283 -24.66 -16.31 3.98
CA THR A 283 -24.51 -16.71 5.39
C THR A 283 -23.64 -17.95 5.50
N GLY A 284 -22.52 -17.87 6.24
CA GLY A 284 -21.56 -18.98 6.37
C GLY A 284 -20.43 -18.98 5.33
N GLY A 285 -20.22 -17.85 4.64
CA GLY A 285 -19.16 -17.69 3.63
C GLY A 285 -19.66 -17.80 2.19
N PRO A 286 -18.75 -17.79 1.19
CA PRO A 286 -19.10 -17.78 -0.23
C PRO A 286 -20.04 -18.89 -0.71
N MET A 287 -19.88 -20.09 -0.16
CA MET A 287 -20.70 -21.28 -0.47
C MET A 287 -21.93 -21.40 0.45
N GLY A 288 -22.15 -20.40 1.31
CA GLY A 288 -23.29 -20.33 2.22
C GLY A 288 -24.63 -20.22 1.50
N GLN A 289 -25.72 -19.99 2.22
CA GLN A 289 -27.05 -19.72 1.62
C GLN A 289 -27.44 -18.24 1.69
N GLY A 290 -28.36 -17.83 0.81
CA GLY A 290 -28.85 -16.44 0.72
C GLY A 290 -27.84 -15.48 0.09
N GLY A 291 -28.18 -14.19 0.13
CA GLY A 291 -27.33 -13.09 -0.32
C GLY A 291 -27.25 -12.90 -1.83
N VAL A 292 -26.60 -11.82 -2.25
CA VAL A 292 -26.24 -11.56 -3.64
C VAL A 292 -25.19 -12.58 -4.12
N ARG A 293 -25.32 -13.05 -5.36
CA ARG A 293 -24.45 -14.05 -5.98
C ARG A 293 -24.01 -13.68 -7.38
N ASN A 294 -22.92 -14.31 -7.84
CA ASN A 294 -22.56 -14.34 -9.26
C ASN A 294 -23.25 -15.50 -10.01
N SER A 295 -23.06 -15.57 -11.32
CA SER A 295 -23.61 -16.59 -12.22
C SER A 295 -23.09 -18.00 -11.94
N ASP A 296 -21.93 -18.12 -11.27
CA ASP A 296 -21.36 -19.38 -10.79
C ASP A 296 -21.93 -19.78 -9.41
N ASN A 297 -22.97 -19.09 -8.95
CA ASN A 297 -23.67 -19.31 -7.68
C ASN A 297 -22.80 -19.09 -6.42
N MET A 298 -21.68 -18.36 -6.55
CA MET A 298 -20.87 -17.94 -5.40
C MET A 298 -21.45 -16.67 -4.80
N GLY A 299 -21.60 -16.65 -3.48
CA GLY A 299 -22.11 -15.51 -2.74
C GLY A 299 -21.02 -14.53 -2.29
N VAL A 300 -21.42 -13.28 -2.08
CA VAL A 300 -20.53 -12.26 -1.50
C VAL A 300 -20.11 -12.69 -0.08
N PRO A 301 -18.80 -12.76 0.24
CA PRO A 301 -18.29 -13.15 1.55
C PRO A 301 -18.35 -12.00 2.56
N GLY A 302 -18.12 -12.30 3.84
CA GLY A 302 -17.91 -11.28 4.88
C GLY A 302 -19.17 -10.76 5.58
N GLY A 303 -20.34 -11.28 5.24
CA GLY A 303 -21.62 -10.84 5.81
C GLY A 303 -22.28 -9.73 5.00
N ASP A 304 -23.27 -9.07 5.57
CA ASP A 304 -24.00 -7.99 4.91
C ASP A 304 -23.13 -6.73 4.79
N TYR A 305 -23.13 -6.11 3.61
CA TYR A 305 -22.47 -4.84 3.34
C TYR A 305 -23.42 -3.69 3.68
N TYR A 306 -23.00 -2.77 4.55
CA TYR A 306 -23.81 -1.66 5.05
C TYR A 306 -23.23 -0.31 4.66
N VAL A 307 -24.05 0.54 4.05
CA VAL A 307 -23.70 1.92 3.73
C VAL A 307 -24.72 2.85 4.34
N SER A 308 -24.32 3.58 5.38
CA SER A 308 -25.14 4.65 5.94
C SER A 308 -24.85 5.98 5.26
N PHE A 309 -25.87 6.78 4.96
CA PHE A 309 -25.69 8.09 4.32
C PHE A 309 -26.82 9.05 4.70
N THR A 310 -26.60 10.36 4.52
CA THR A 310 -27.63 11.39 4.74
C THR A 310 -28.04 12.00 3.41
N ALA A 311 -29.33 12.06 3.13
CA ALA A 311 -29.82 12.72 1.91
C ALA A 311 -29.72 14.24 2.03
N THR A 312 -29.26 14.91 0.97
CA THR A 312 -29.29 16.37 0.83
C THR A 312 -30.41 16.81 -0.11
N GLY A 313 -30.52 18.12 -0.35
CA GLY A 313 -31.37 18.63 -1.43
C GLY A 313 -30.92 18.09 -2.79
N ALA A 314 -31.77 18.26 -3.80
CA ALA A 314 -31.44 17.88 -5.16
C ALA A 314 -30.22 18.66 -5.64
N ASP A 315 -29.29 17.95 -6.26
CA ASP A 315 -28.13 18.55 -6.90
C ASP A 315 -28.48 18.93 -8.33
N ASN A 316 -28.23 20.19 -8.67
CA ASN A 316 -28.52 20.78 -9.98
C ASN A 316 -27.25 21.34 -10.63
N PHE A 317 -26.07 21.08 -10.05
CA PHE A 317 -24.81 21.59 -10.54
C PHE A 317 -23.96 20.45 -11.07
N GLY A 318 -23.25 20.70 -12.17
CA GLY A 318 -22.31 19.73 -12.72
C GLY A 318 -21.07 19.52 -11.87
N PRO A 319 -20.38 18.38 -12.09
CA PRO A 319 -19.07 18.13 -11.51
C PRO A 319 -18.02 19.10 -12.10
N ASN A 320 -16.93 19.30 -11.36
CA ASN A 320 -15.74 20.02 -11.80
C ASN A 320 -14.48 19.15 -11.58
N VAL A 321 -13.37 19.52 -12.22
CA VAL A 321 -12.06 18.90 -12.01
C VAL A 321 -11.39 19.54 -10.79
N LYS A 322 -11.18 18.75 -9.72
CA LYS A 322 -10.54 19.21 -8.47
C LYS A 322 -9.01 19.26 -8.56
N GLY A 323 -8.43 18.48 -9.46
CA GLY A 323 -6.99 18.42 -9.70
C GLY A 323 -6.63 17.39 -10.77
N SER A 324 -5.40 17.45 -11.28
CA SER A 324 -4.87 16.50 -12.25
C SER A 324 -3.43 16.13 -11.94
N TYR A 325 -3.00 14.96 -12.43
CA TYR A 325 -1.61 14.58 -12.57
C TYR A 325 -1.31 14.19 -14.02
N PRO A 326 -0.31 14.79 -14.69
CA PRO A 326 0.49 15.92 -14.24
C PRO A 326 -0.39 17.12 -13.87
N GLN A 327 0.07 17.97 -12.94
CA GLN A 327 -0.63 19.20 -12.63
C GLN A 327 -0.79 20.06 -13.89
N ASP A 328 -1.88 20.82 -13.96
CA ASP A 328 -2.09 21.74 -15.08
C ASP A 328 -0.88 22.68 -15.23
N THR A 329 -0.43 22.88 -16.45
CA THR A 329 0.78 23.59 -16.87
C THR A 329 2.12 22.96 -16.44
N ALA A 330 2.12 21.71 -15.96
CA ALA A 330 3.36 21.00 -15.62
C ALA A 330 4.36 21.00 -16.79
N THR A 331 5.65 21.06 -16.47
CA THR A 331 6.74 20.97 -17.45
C THR A 331 7.68 19.84 -17.07
N GLY A 332 8.47 19.36 -18.04
CA GLY A 332 9.42 18.26 -17.78
C GLY A 332 8.75 16.90 -17.60
N VAL A 333 7.48 16.75 -18.03
CA VAL A 333 6.75 15.48 -17.91
C VAL A 333 7.46 14.41 -18.75
N ASN A 334 7.59 13.20 -18.19
CA ASN A 334 8.20 12.08 -18.87
C ASN A 334 7.42 11.73 -20.15
N MET A 335 8.13 11.51 -21.26
CA MET A 335 7.52 11.15 -22.55
C MET A 335 6.80 9.79 -22.53
N ALA A 336 7.20 8.89 -21.62
CA ALA A 336 6.58 7.58 -21.39
C ALA A 336 5.62 7.60 -20.18
N ILE A 337 4.96 8.74 -19.90
CA ILE A 337 3.91 8.77 -18.88
C ILE A 337 2.81 7.76 -19.23
N ASN A 338 2.43 6.94 -18.25
CA ASN A 338 1.51 5.81 -18.45
C ASN A 338 0.11 6.05 -17.87
N ALA A 339 -0.03 7.05 -17.00
CA ALA A 339 -1.27 7.40 -16.35
C ALA A 339 -1.33 8.92 -16.15
N ILE A 340 -2.26 9.57 -16.85
CA ILE A 340 -2.65 10.96 -16.62
C ILE A 340 -3.96 10.92 -15.84
N THR A 341 -3.95 11.34 -14.58
CA THR A 341 -5.08 11.21 -13.67
C THR A 341 -5.85 12.53 -13.58
N ILE A 342 -7.18 12.44 -13.59
CA ILE A 342 -8.11 13.57 -13.50
C ILE A 342 -9.05 13.28 -12.33
N GLY A 343 -8.98 14.09 -11.27
CA GLY A 343 -9.90 13.95 -10.13
C GLY A 343 -11.12 14.85 -10.28
N PHE A 344 -12.29 14.34 -9.91
CA PHE A 344 -13.55 15.07 -9.93
C PHE A 344 -14.00 15.48 -8.52
N THR A 345 -14.75 16.58 -8.43
CA THR A 345 -15.32 17.11 -7.17
C THR A 345 -16.37 16.20 -6.54
N GLU A 346 -16.92 15.27 -7.30
CA GLU A 346 -17.96 14.34 -6.87
C GLU A 346 -18.02 13.12 -7.78
N ALA A 347 -18.86 12.15 -7.42
CA ALA A 347 -19.02 10.92 -8.17
C ALA A 347 -19.61 11.15 -9.57
N ILE A 348 -18.90 10.65 -10.57
CA ILE A 348 -19.27 10.67 -11.98
C ILE A 348 -20.11 9.45 -12.35
N GLU A 349 -21.04 9.64 -13.28
CA GLU A 349 -21.71 8.56 -13.99
C GLU A 349 -20.70 7.84 -14.88
N ASP A 350 -20.31 6.63 -14.45
CA ASP A 350 -19.30 5.78 -15.11
C ASP A 350 -19.43 5.72 -16.64
N GLY A 351 -20.63 5.40 -17.17
CA GLY A 351 -20.88 5.38 -18.62
C GLY A 351 -20.88 6.73 -19.34
N SER A 352 -20.54 7.83 -18.66
CA SER A 352 -20.30 9.16 -19.26
C SER A 352 -18.81 9.48 -19.45
N VAL A 353 -17.92 8.54 -19.11
CA VAL A 353 -16.47 8.67 -19.25
C VAL A 353 -15.97 7.58 -20.20
N ASP A 354 -15.31 8.01 -21.27
CA ASP A 354 -14.71 7.19 -22.32
C ASP A 354 -13.75 8.05 -23.18
N GLU A 355 -13.18 7.47 -24.23
CA GLU A 355 -12.28 8.18 -25.14
C GLU A 355 -12.95 9.25 -26.00
N THR A 356 -14.28 9.40 -25.95
CA THR A 356 -15.04 10.44 -26.67
C THR A 356 -15.38 11.64 -25.79
N THR A 357 -15.35 11.46 -24.47
CA THR A 357 -15.71 12.47 -23.47
C THR A 357 -14.49 13.04 -22.75
N ILE A 358 -13.39 12.29 -22.71
CA ILE A 358 -12.06 12.75 -22.29
C ILE A 358 -11.10 12.57 -23.46
N LEU A 359 -10.72 13.69 -24.07
CA LEU A 359 -9.92 13.71 -25.30
C LEU A 359 -8.47 14.08 -25.01
N PHE A 360 -7.54 13.54 -25.78
CA PHE A 360 -6.10 13.80 -25.64
C PHE A 360 -5.48 14.31 -26.94
N TYR A 361 -4.76 15.42 -26.85
CA TYR A 361 -4.20 16.14 -28.01
C TYR A 361 -2.74 16.51 -27.80
N GLN A 362 -1.99 16.55 -28.89
CA GLN A 362 -0.69 17.21 -29.00
C GLN A 362 -0.87 18.60 -29.65
N ASP A 363 -0.24 19.61 -29.05
CA ASP A 363 -0.21 20.98 -29.56
C ASP A 363 0.45 21.04 -30.95
N ASN A 364 -0.14 21.82 -31.85
CA ASN A 364 0.41 22.11 -33.17
C ASN A 364 1.65 23.06 -33.13
N GLY A 365 1.91 23.69 -31.98
CA GLY A 365 3.00 24.63 -31.73
C GLY A 365 2.58 26.08 -31.49
N ASP A 366 1.28 26.38 -31.45
CA ASP A 366 0.76 27.73 -31.17
C ASP A 366 0.54 28.01 -29.68
N GLY A 367 0.63 26.98 -28.83
CA GLY A 367 0.58 27.07 -27.38
C GLY A 367 -0.82 27.14 -26.79
N SER A 368 -1.87 27.16 -27.61
CA SER A 368 -3.28 27.21 -27.22
C SER A 368 -4.00 25.95 -27.65
N PHE A 369 -5.05 25.55 -26.92
CA PHE A 369 -5.84 24.41 -27.35
C PHE A 369 -6.80 24.80 -28.47
N ASP A 370 -6.74 24.09 -29.59
CA ASP A 370 -7.69 24.16 -30.70
C ASP A 370 -7.91 22.77 -31.32
N ALA A 371 -9.07 22.17 -31.04
CA ALA A 371 -9.44 20.84 -31.54
C ALA A 371 -9.40 20.70 -33.08
N GLY A 372 -9.49 21.80 -33.84
CA GLY A 372 -9.47 21.79 -35.30
C GLY A 372 -8.06 21.73 -35.91
N SER A 373 -7.04 22.10 -35.15
CA SER A 373 -5.65 22.20 -35.62
C SER A 373 -4.68 21.33 -34.82
N ASP A 374 -4.96 21.07 -33.55
CA ASP A 374 -4.20 20.15 -32.70
C ASP A 374 -4.35 18.70 -33.15
N ILE A 375 -3.32 17.89 -32.88
CA ILE A 375 -3.25 16.50 -33.33
C ILE A 375 -3.85 15.60 -32.24
N ALA A 376 -5.01 14.99 -32.52
CA ALA A 376 -5.63 14.03 -31.62
C ALA A 376 -4.78 12.76 -31.46
N ILE A 377 -4.56 12.34 -30.21
CA ILE A 377 -3.93 11.07 -29.85
C ILE A 377 -5.04 10.05 -29.56
N SER A 378 -5.64 9.51 -30.61
CA SER A 378 -6.83 8.65 -30.52
C SER A 378 -6.55 7.22 -30.05
N THR A 379 -5.28 6.87 -29.78
CA THR A 379 -4.90 5.54 -29.29
C THR A 379 -4.77 5.47 -27.77
N ALA A 380 -4.93 6.60 -27.06
CA ALA A 380 -4.93 6.60 -25.60
C ALA A 380 -6.18 5.88 -25.07
N VAL A 381 -6.01 5.15 -23.97
CA VAL A 381 -7.11 4.46 -23.26
C VAL A 381 -7.63 5.37 -22.15
N VAL A 382 -8.95 5.40 -21.92
CA VAL A 382 -9.57 6.17 -20.84
C VAL A 382 -10.34 5.24 -19.92
N ASP A 383 -9.93 5.18 -18.66
CA ASP A 383 -10.58 4.39 -17.62
C ASP A 383 -11.17 5.29 -16.54
N TYR A 384 -12.34 4.93 -16.00
CA TYR A 384 -12.91 5.58 -14.83
C TYR A 384 -12.83 4.67 -13.60
N PHE A 385 -12.29 5.20 -12.52
CA PHE A 385 -12.17 4.55 -11.21
C PHE A 385 -13.18 5.19 -10.25
N PRO A 386 -14.42 4.67 -10.19
CA PRO A 386 -15.49 5.26 -9.40
C PRO A 386 -15.20 5.25 -7.90
N GLU A 387 -14.43 4.27 -7.43
CA GLU A 387 -13.98 4.22 -6.05
C GLU A 387 -12.97 5.31 -5.72
N ARG A 388 -12.47 6.07 -6.70
CA ARG A 388 -11.53 7.19 -6.50
C ARG A 388 -12.09 8.54 -6.95
N ASP A 389 -13.23 8.54 -7.63
CA ASP A 389 -13.77 9.70 -8.36
C ASP A 389 -12.70 10.27 -9.32
N GLU A 390 -12.03 9.36 -10.05
CA GLU A 390 -10.90 9.67 -10.92
C GLU A 390 -11.08 9.02 -12.30
N ALA A 391 -10.76 9.76 -13.36
CA ALA A 391 -10.49 9.19 -14.67
C ALA A 391 -8.98 9.13 -14.91
N VAL A 392 -8.51 8.11 -15.64
CA VAL A 392 -7.11 7.93 -16.02
C VAL A 392 -7.03 7.83 -17.54
N VAL A 393 -6.22 8.69 -18.14
CA VAL A 393 -5.86 8.63 -19.56
C VAL A 393 -4.48 8.00 -19.67
N SER A 394 -4.38 6.90 -20.39
CA SER A 394 -3.16 6.10 -20.54
C SER A 394 -2.64 6.17 -21.98
N PRO A 395 -1.57 6.94 -22.25
CA PRO A 395 -0.94 6.97 -23.57
C PRO A 395 -0.38 5.59 -23.95
N THR A 396 -0.63 5.18 -25.18
CA THR A 396 -0.16 3.88 -25.73
C THR A 396 0.98 4.03 -26.73
N GLN A 397 1.47 5.27 -26.90
CA GLN A 397 2.62 5.63 -27.72
C GLN A 397 3.50 6.63 -26.97
N LEU A 398 4.78 6.68 -27.33
CA LEU A 398 5.72 7.63 -26.75
C LEU A 398 5.32 9.07 -27.16
N LEU A 399 5.19 9.96 -26.18
CA LEU A 399 4.82 11.36 -26.44
C LEU A 399 6.00 12.12 -27.06
N THR A 400 5.70 13.14 -27.88
CA THR A 400 6.74 13.97 -28.52
C THR A 400 7.50 14.79 -27.47
N ALA A 401 8.83 14.85 -27.57
CA ALA A 401 9.69 15.59 -26.62
C ALA A 401 9.46 17.10 -26.67
N SER A 402 9.62 17.79 -25.52
CA SER A 402 9.53 19.26 -25.41
C SER A 402 8.26 19.85 -26.04
N THR A 403 7.16 19.10 -26.01
CA THR A 403 5.91 19.41 -26.71
C THR A 403 4.78 19.55 -25.71
N LYS A 404 3.94 20.58 -25.91
CA LYS A 404 2.75 20.79 -25.10
C LYS A 404 1.65 19.82 -25.53
N HIS A 405 0.92 19.30 -24.56
CA HIS A 405 -0.19 18.38 -24.76
C HIS A 405 -1.39 18.88 -23.97
N PHE A 406 -2.58 18.55 -24.44
CA PHE A 406 -3.86 18.95 -23.85
C PHE A 406 -4.72 17.73 -23.54
N VAL A 407 -5.29 17.69 -22.34
CA VAL A 407 -6.36 16.77 -21.98
C VAL A 407 -7.64 17.58 -21.80
N VAL A 408 -8.69 17.17 -22.51
CA VAL A 408 -9.95 17.92 -22.59
C VAL A 408 -11.06 17.08 -21.99
N VAL A 409 -11.58 17.54 -20.86
CA VAL A 409 -12.78 16.95 -20.24
C VAL A 409 -13.99 17.70 -20.77
N THR A 410 -14.77 17.05 -21.61
CA THR A 410 -15.93 17.65 -22.27
C THR A 410 -17.11 17.82 -21.30
N THR A 411 -18.10 18.60 -21.71
CA THR A 411 -19.36 18.78 -20.97
C THR A 411 -20.27 17.55 -20.96
N ASN A 412 -19.90 16.48 -21.68
CA ASN A 412 -20.68 15.23 -21.71
C ASN A 412 -20.40 14.32 -20.51
N VAL A 413 -19.30 14.56 -19.78
CA VAL A 413 -19.06 13.93 -18.47
C VAL A 413 -20.15 14.40 -17.51
N LYS A 414 -20.79 13.48 -16.79
CA LYS A 414 -21.93 13.78 -15.92
C LYS A 414 -21.74 13.24 -14.53
N ASP A 415 -22.27 13.92 -13.52
CA ASP A 415 -22.34 13.34 -12.17
C ASP A 415 -23.42 12.23 -12.07
N THR A 416 -23.52 11.61 -10.90
CA THR A 416 -24.56 10.62 -10.60
C THR A 416 -26.00 11.16 -10.56
N ALA A 417 -26.19 12.49 -10.45
CA ALA A 417 -27.47 13.18 -10.60
C ALA A 417 -27.79 13.54 -12.07
N SER A 418 -26.89 13.18 -13.00
CA SER A 418 -26.97 13.42 -14.44
C SER A 418 -26.78 14.89 -14.86
N ASN A 419 -26.20 15.74 -14.00
CA ASN A 419 -25.79 17.09 -14.41
C ASN A 419 -24.47 17.01 -15.18
N ALA A 420 -24.36 17.81 -16.24
CA ALA A 420 -23.19 17.85 -17.12
C ALA A 420 -22.06 18.70 -16.51
N LEU A 421 -20.80 18.29 -16.76
CA LEU A 421 -19.60 18.94 -16.24
C LEU A 421 -19.60 20.45 -16.51
N ASP A 422 -19.29 21.20 -15.45
CA ASP A 422 -19.26 22.65 -15.46
C ASP A 422 -18.01 23.17 -14.73
N SER A 423 -16.99 23.51 -15.52
CA SER A 423 -15.67 23.88 -15.01
C SER A 423 -15.60 25.29 -14.41
N ASP A 424 -16.54 26.17 -14.73
CA ASP A 424 -16.61 27.53 -14.19
C ASP A 424 -18.05 27.97 -13.96
N ARG A 425 -18.57 27.63 -12.78
CA ARG A 425 -19.94 27.99 -12.36
C ARG A 425 -20.24 29.51 -12.36
N ALA A 426 -19.21 30.36 -12.37
CA ALA A 426 -19.42 31.81 -12.48
C ALA A 426 -19.79 32.24 -13.91
N THR A 427 -19.45 31.42 -14.91
CA THR A 427 -19.79 31.62 -16.31
C THR A 427 -21.07 30.86 -16.65
N GLY A 428 -22.05 31.51 -17.28
CA GLY A 428 -23.31 30.85 -17.62
C GLY A 428 -23.14 29.74 -18.66
N GLY A 429 -23.82 28.60 -18.47
CA GLY A 429 -23.74 27.41 -19.32
C GLY A 429 -22.85 26.33 -18.70
N ASN A 430 -22.61 25.23 -19.42
CA ASN A 430 -21.67 24.19 -19.00
C ASN A 430 -20.35 24.41 -19.76
N GLN A 431 -19.21 24.44 -19.06
CA GLN A 431 -17.90 24.57 -19.71
C GLN A 431 -17.01 23.34 -19.55
N GLN A 432 -16.35 22.96 -20.65
CA GLN A 432 -15.30 21.95 -20.66
C GLN A 432 -14.09 22.39 -19.82
N LYS A 433 -13.31 21.42 -19.33
CA LYS A 433 -11.99 21.66 -18.73
C LYS A 433 -10.91 21.33 -19.74
N VAL A 434 -9.98 22.25 -19.96
CA VAL A 434 -8.73 21.97 -20.67
C VAL A 434 -7.60 21.98 -19.64
N LEU A 435 -6.89 20.86 -19.56
CA LEU A 435 -5.67 20.69 -18.78
C LEU A 435 -4.50 20.62 -19.76
N SER A 436 -3.37 21.20 -19.40
CA SER A 436 -2.17 21.16 -20.24
C SER A 436 -0.95 20.68 -19.48
N PHE A 437 0.00 20.09 -20.21
CA PHE A 437 1.34 19.84 -19.69
C PHE A 437 2.34 19.83 -20.84
N THR A 438 3.62 20.00 -20.53
CA THR A 438 4.72 19.97 -21.50
C THR A 438 5.67 18.85 -21.16
N THR A 439 5.91 17.97 -22.13
CA THR A 439 6.90 16.90 -21.99
C THR A 439 8.30 17.48 -21.88
N GLY A 440 9.18 16.80 -21.13
CA GLY A 440 10.61 17.08 -21.11
C GLY A 440 11.32 16.44 -22.29
N THR A 441 12.59 16.10 -22.07
CA THR A 441 13.41 15.29 -22.98
C THR A 441 13.65 13.87 -22.46
N LEU A 442 13.14 13.55 -21.27
CA LEU A 442 13.37 12.27 -20.61
C LEU A 442 12.30 11.26 -21.01
N THR A 443 12.76 10.05 -21.30
CA THR A 443 11.94 8.84 -21.44
C THR A 443 12.34 7.88 -20.32
N ASN A 444 11.37 7.42 -19.51
CA ASN A 444 11.63 6.59 -18.33
C ASN A 444 12.68 7.19 -17.36
N GLY A 445 12.74 8.52 -17.27
CA GLY A 445 13.69 9.25 -16.42
C GLY A 445 15.09 9.42 -17.01
N GLN A 446 15.33 9.02 -18.27
CA GLN A 446 16.64 9.07 -18.93
C GLN A 446 16.60 9.85 -20.26
N ALA A 447 17.70 10.51 -20.64
CA ALA A 447 17.77 11.32 -21.86
C ALA A 447 17.80 10.51 -23.17
N THR A 448 18.16 9.23 -23.10
CA THR A 448 18.02 8.26 -24.19
C THR A 448 17.58 6.96 -23.56
N ASP A 449 16.44 6.43 -24.00
CA ASP A 449 15.92 5.22 -23.42
C ASP A 449 16.60 3.99 -24.00
N ASN A 450 17.66 3.54 -23.32
CA ASN A 450 18.29 2.26 -23.57
C ASN A 450 17.92 1.23 -22.48
N THR A 451 17.02 1.60 -21.57
CA THR A 451 16.57 0.71 -20.50
C THR A 451 15.61 -0.29 -21.12
N LYS A 452 15.81 -1.56 -20.83
CA LYS A 452 14.94 -2.61 -21.35
C LYS A 452 13.85 -2.92 -20.32
N PRO A 453 12.60 -3.12 -20.74
CA PRO A 453 11.53 -3.45 -19.80
C PRO A 453 11.82 -4.80 -19.12
N THR A 454 11.54 -4.86 -17.82
CA THR A 454 11.69 -6.06 -16.98
C THR A 454 10.35 -6.43 -16.35
N ILE A 455 10.19 -7.69 -15.94
CA ILE A 455 9.10 -8.10 -15.05
C ILE A 455 9.43 -7.60 -13.64
N ALA A 456 8.65 -6.64 -13.15
CA ALA A 456 8.79 -6.11 -11.80
C ALA A 456 8.34 -7.14 -10.74
N PHE A 457 7.25 -7.86 -11.04
CA PHE A 457 6.78 -9.04 -10.30
C PHE A 457 5.70 -9.81 -11.10
N ALA A 458 5.38 -11.01 -10.64
CA ALA A 458 4.18 -11.74 -11.05
C ALA A 458 3.53 -12.43 -9.85
N ASN A 459 2.20 -12.50 -9.84
CA ASN A 459 1.42 -13.30 -8.90
C ASN A 459 0.41 -14.16 -9.67
N ALA A 460 0.03 -15.28 -9.07
CA ALA A 460 -0.88 -16.22 -9.69
C ALA A 460 -1.82 -16.81 -8.65
N ASN A 461 -3.05 -17.09 -9.07
CA ASN A 461 -3.97 -17.96 -8.36
C ASN A 461 -4.27 -19.18 -9.23
N ASN A 462 -5.27 -19.96 -8.85
CA ASN A 462 -5.64 -21.17 -9.58
C ASN A 462 -6.04 -20.93 -11.05
N PHE A 463 -6.56 -19.74 -11.39
CA PHE A 463 -7.22 -19.47 -12.68
C PHE A 463 -6.61 -18.33 -13.49
N SER A 464 -5.69 -17.57 -12.91
CA SER A 464 -5.03 -16.46 -13.59
C SER A 464 -3.61 -16.25 -13.12
N VAL A 465 -2.83 -15.57 -13.97
CA VAL A 465 -1.50 -15.05 -13.64
C VAL A 465 -1.44 -13.60 -14.10
N ALA A 466 -1.02 -12.70 -13.20
CA ALA A 466 -0.79 -11.30 -13.50
C ALA A 466 0.71 -10.97 -13.44
N VAL A 467 1.18 -10.18 -14.40
CA VAL A 467 2.59 -9.82 -14.59
C VAL A 467 2.68 -8.31 -14.75
N THR A 468 3.39 -7.66 -13.84
CA THR A 468 3.60 -6.21 -13.88
C THR A 468 5.00 -5.88 -14.43
N PHE A 469 5.07 -4.94 -15.36
CA PHE A 469 6.33 -4.48 -15.97
C PHE A 469 6.96 -3.30 -15.20
N SER A 470 8.26 -3.09 -15.40
CA SER A 470 8.99 -1.94 -14.82
C SER A 470 8.68 -0.59 -15.46
N GLU A 471 8.00 -0.60 -16.60
CA GLU A 471 7.71 0.55 -17.44
C GLU A 471 6.62 0.20 -18.47
N PRO A 472 6.08 1.19 -19.21
CA PRO A 472 5.04 0.96 -20.20
C PRO A 472 5.52 0.14 -21.40
N VAL A 473 4.78 -0.91 -21.71
CA VAL A 473 4.99 -1.76 -22.89
C VAL A 473 3.93 -1.53 -23.96
N LYS A 474 4.27 -1.84 -25.21
CA LYS A 474 3.34 -1.73 -26.34
C LYS A 474 2.14 -2.66 -26.14
N MET A 475 0.98 -2.19 -26.57
CA MET A 475 -0.28 -2.93 -26.52
C MET A 475 -1.07 -2.77 -27.82
N ASP A 476 -1.98 -3.70 -28.06
CA ASP A 476 -3.05 -3.58 -29.04
C ASP A 476 -4.35 -3.22 -28.29
N THR A 477 -4.79 -1.96 -28.39
CA THR A 477 -5.92 -1.45 -27.61
C THR A 477 -7.24 -2.14 -27.95
N THR A 478 -7.47 -2.44 -29.23
CA THR A 478 -8.69 -3.11 -29.68
C THR A 478 -8.78 -4.53 -29.10
N ALA A 479 -7.71 -5.32 -29.22
CA ALA A 479 -7.69 -6.68 -28.69
C ALA A 479 -7.79 -6.69 -27.15
N SER A 480 -7.10 -5.75 -26.48
CA SER A 480 -7.16 -5.62 -25.01
C SER A 480 -8.59 -5.32 -24.53
N ALA A 481 -9.29 -4.38 -25.17
CA ALA A 481 -10.67 -4.02 -24.81
C ALA A 481 -11.68 -5.16 -24.97
N GLN A 482 -11.35 -6.19 -25.76
CA GLN A 482 -12.18 -7.38 -25.96
C GLN A 482 -11.70 -8.61 -25.17
N LEU A 483 -10.65 -8.47 -24.34
CA LEU A 483 -9.99 -9.57 -23.62
C LEU A 483 -9.41 -10.66 -24.54
N GLU A 484 -9.06 -10.32 -25.79
CA GLU A 484 -8.55 -11.25 -26.78
C GLU A 484 -7.03 -11.13 -26.97
N SER A 485 -6.39 -12.21 -27.43
CA SER A 485 -4.98 -12.17 -27.81
C SER A 485 -4.78 -11.42 -29.12
N SER A 486 -3.91 -10.40 -29.10
CA SER A 486 -3.46 -9.70 -30.31
C SER A 486 -2.61 -10.59 -31.22
N ASP A 487 -2.69 -10.34 -32.53
CA ASP A 487 -1.78 -10.90 -33.53
C ASP A 487 -0.52 -10.04 -33.74
N LEU A 488 -0.44 -8.85 -33.17
CA LEU A 488 0.73 -7.97 -33.28
C LEU A 488 1.93 -8.58 -32.54
N PRO A 489 3.12 -8.68 -33.16
CA PRO A 489 4.20 -9.51 -32.62
C PRO A 489 4.94 -8.91 -31.42
N PHE A 490 4.89 -7.59 -31.21
CA PHE A 490 5.71 -6.89 -30.21
C PHE A 490 4.93 -6.37 -29.00
N VAL A 491 3.64 -6.72 -28.89
CA VAL A 491 2.75 -6.23 -27.83
C VAL A 491 2.64 -7.21 -26.67
N ALA A 492 2.30 -6.69 -25.49
CA ALA A 492 2.19 -7.48 -24.27
C ALA A 492 0.95 -8.37 -24.22
N ASN A 493 -0.17 -7.92 -24.80
CA ASN A 493 -1.41 -8.69 -24.92
C ASN A 493 -1.43 -9.64 -26.14
N ASN A 494 -0.26 -10.13 -26.57
CA ASN A 494 -0.16 -11.26 -27.49
C ASN A 494 0.26 -12.50 -26.72
N ILE A 495 -0.65 -13.47 -26.57
CA ILE A 495 -0.44 -14.66 -25.74
C ILE A 495 0.76 -15.51 -26.21
N ARG A 496 1.13 -15.43 -27.50
CA ARG A 496 2.28 -16.17 -28.07
C ARG A 496 3.63 -15.64 -27.60
N ASN A 497 3.68 -14.48 -26.96
CA ASN A 497 4.88 -13.89 -26.38
C ASN A 497 5.16 -14.37 -24.95
N TRP A 498 4.35 -15.30 -24.42
CA TRP A 498 4.42 -15.78 -23.05
C TRP A 498 4.65 -17.29 -22.98
N THR A 499 5.33 -17.71 -21.92
CA THR A 499 5.39 -19.12 -21.49
C THR A 499 5.15 -19.20 -19.99
N LEU A 500 4.40 -20.21 -19.56
CA LEU A 500 4.04 -20.47 -18.17
C LEU A 500 4.37 -21.93 -17.82
N GLU A 501 4.95 -22.14 -16.64
CA GLU A 501 5.21 -23.47 -16.07
C GLU A 501 4.56 -23.57 -14.68
N SER A 502 3.88 -24.67 -14.38
CA SER A 502 3.33 -25.00 -13.05
C SER A 502 3.14 -26.53 -12.91
N PRO A 503 3.83 -27.23 -11.98
CA PRO A 503 4.97 -26.70 -11.24
C PRO A 503 6.13 -26.35 -12.19
N ILE A 504 7.19 -25.71 -11.68
CA ILE A 504 8.37 -25.37 -12.48
C ILE A 504 8.90 -26.62 -13.23
N GLY A 505 9.08 -26.51 -14.55
CA GLY A 505 9.44 -27.62 -15.44
C GLY A 505 8.26 -28.31 -16.12
N VAL A 506 7.01 -27.97 -15.77
CA VAL A 506 5.78 -28.49 -16.41
C VAL A 506 5.08 -27.34 -17.14
N PRO A 507 5.18 -27.26 -18.48
CA PRO A 507 4.57 -26.17 -19.22
C PRO A 507 3.04 -26.21 -19.17
N VAL A 508 2.42 -25.04 -19.03
CA VAL A 508 0.96 -24.83 -19.08
C VAL A 508 0.60 -24.30 -20.47
N SER A 509 -0.43 -24.87 -21.10
CA SER A 509 -0.91 -24.37 -22.39
C SER A 509 -1.58 -23.01 -22.23
N LEU A 510 -1.14 -22.03 -23.03
CA LEU A 510 -1.76 -20.69 -23.10
C LEU A 510 -2.60 -20.51 -24.37
N ALA A 511 -2.72 -21.54 -25.21
CA ALA A 511 -3.50 -21.44 -26.44
C ALA A 511 -5.00 -21.24 -26.14
N GLY A 512 -5.62 -20.25 -26.78
CA GLY A 512 -7.04 -19.94 -26.61
C GLY A 512 -7.41 -19.34 -25.26
N LYS A 513 -6.43 -18.84 -24.50
CA LYS A 513 -6.64 -18.16 -23.22
C LYS A 513 -6.77 -16.65 -23.42
N ASP A 514 -7.61 -16.03 -22.60
CA ASP A 514 -7.83 -14.58 -22.62
C ASP A 514 -6.64 -13.85 -22.01
N ILE A 515 -6.36 -12.66 -22.54
CA ILE A 515 -5.24 -11.84 -22.10
C ILE A 515 -5.61 -10.36 -22.18
N PHE A 516 -5.26 -9.63 -21.13
CA PHE A 516 -5.52 -8.20 -21.00
C PHE A 516 -4.24 -7.49 -20.57
N TYR A 517 -3.94 -6.33 -21.14
CA TYR A 517 -2.91 -5.45 -20.61
C TYR A 517 -3.54 -4.12 -20.18
N GLU A 518 -3.34 -3.81 -18.90
CA GLU A 518 -3.83 -2.60 -18.26
C GLU A 518 -2.68 -1.57 -18.17
N PRO A 519 -2.66 -0.54 -19.03
CA PRO A 519 -1.55 0.41 -19.09
C PRO A 519 -1.42 1.28 -17.84
N SER A 520 -2.51 1.58 -17.12
CA SER A 520 -2.46 2.40 -15.90
C SER A 520 -1.75 1.68 -14.73
N PHE A 521 -1.85 0.35 -14.70
CA PHE A 521 -1.20 -0.54 -13.73
C PHE A 521 0.02 -1.27 -14.28
N LEU A 522 0.39 -1.07 -15.54
CA LEU A 522 1.51 -1.74 -16.22
C LEU A 522 1.43 -3.27 -16.13
N THR A 523 0.21 -3.83 -16.09
CA THR A 523 -0.02 -5.23 -15.73
C THR A 523 -0.71 -6.00 -16.84
N THR A 524 -0.12 -7.11 -17.25
CA THR A 524 -0.75 -8.10 -18.12
C THR A 524 -1.37 -9.20 -17.26
N THR A 525 -2.65 -9.49 -17.45
CA THR A 525 -3.33 -10.62 -16.82
C THR A 525 -3.70 -11.65 -17.87
N ILE A 526 -3.33 -12.91 -17.63
CA ILE A 526 -3.73 -14.06 -18.43
C ILE A 526 -4.77 -14.84 -17.62
N PHE A 527 -5.94 -15.07 -18.20
CA PHE A 527 -7.06 -15.74 -17.55
C PHE A 527 -7.29 -17.16 -18.10
N GLY A 528 -8.11 -17.93 -17.38
CA GLY A 528 -8.54 -19.25 -17.83
C GLY A 528 -7.43 -20.31 -17.80
N VAL A 529 -6.34 -20.08 -17.07
CA VAL A 529 -5.36 -21.14 -16.77
C VAL A 529 -5.92 -22.05 -15.68
N MET A 530 -5.32 -23.22 -15.47
CA MET A 530 -5.76 -24.13 -14.43
C MET A 530 -4.55 -24.67 -13.68
N MET A 531 -4.19 -24.02 -12.59
CA MET A 531 -2.99 -24.32 -11.81
C MET A 531 -3.34 -24.85 -10.41
N PRO A 532 -2.73 -25.96 -9.96
CA PRO A 532 -2.96 -26.46 -8.61
C PRO A 532 -2.43 -25.47 -7.54
N PRO A 533 -3.15 -25.29 -6.42
CA PRO A 533 -2.73 -24.38 -5.36
C PRO A 533 -1.43 -24.85 -4.70
N ASN A 534 -0.68 -23.91 -4.11
CA ASN A 534 0.58 -24.14 -3.40
C ASN A 534 1.72 -24.72 -4.26
N GLN A 535 1.57 -24.74 -5.59
CA GLN A 535 2.65 -25.11 -6.50
C GLN A 535 3.49 -23.90 -6.90
N SER A 536 4.78 -24.11 -7.12
CA SER A 536 5.65 -23.09 -7.70
C SER A 536 5.28 -22.86 -9.17
N PHE A 537 5.08 -21.61 -9.59
CA PHE A 537 4.95 -21.28 -11.01
C PHE A 537 6.17 -20.49 -11.51
N ARG A 538 6.34 -20.49 -12.83
CA ARG A 538 7.29 -19.62 -13.52
C ARG A 538 6.64 -19.07 -14.78
N ILE A 539 6.61 -17.76 -14.90
CA ILE A 539 6.15 -17.04 -16.10
C ILE A 539 7.36 -16.37 -16.75
N LYS A 540 7.44 -16.43 -18.09
CA LYS A 540 8.46 -15.72 -18.87
C LYS A 540 7.84 -14.91 -19.99
N VAL A 541 8.40 -13.73 -20.22
CA VAL A 541 8.27 -13.01 -21.48
C VAL A 541 9.22 -13.67 -22.49
N ALA A 542 8.70 -14.69 -23.16
CA ALA A 542 9.35 -15.43 -24.23
C ALA A 542 8.31 -16.25 -25.00
N THR A 543 8.49 -16.38 -26.31
CA THR A 543 7.69 -17.29 -27.13
C THR A 543 8.00 -18.76 -26.81
N GLY A 544 7.18 -19.68 -27.32
CA GLY A 544 7.46 -21.13 -27.23
C GLY A 544 8.80 -21.58 -27.85
N THR A 545 9.41 -20.73 -28.69
CA THR A 545 10.74 -20.94 -29.29
C THR A 545 11.88 -20.25 -28.53
N GLY A 546 11.57 -19.59 -27.40
CA GLY A 546 12.52 -18.84 -26.58
C GLY A 546 12.82 -17.42 -27.06
N ALA A 547 12.17 -16.94 -28.12
CA ALA A 547 12.37 -15.57 -28.61
C ALA A 547 11.67 -14.56 -27.70
N VAL A 548 12.32 -13.44 -27.41
CA VAL A 548 11.72 -12.34 -26.63
C VAL A 548 11.30 -11.23 -27.59
N ARG A 549 10.04 -10.80 -27.51
CA ARG A 549 9.44 -9.87 -28.49
C ARG A 549 8.76 -8.64 -27.90
N ILE A 550 8.27 -8.70 -26.67
CA ILE A 550 7.58 -7.55 -26.05
C ILE A 550 8.55 -6.36 -26.03
N GLN A 551 8.06 -5.20 -26.49
CA GLN A 551 8.80 -3.95 -26.51
C GLN A 551 8.17 -2.90 -25.61
N ASP A 552 9.00 -2.02 -25.05
CA ASP A 552 8.55 -0.76 -24.47
C ASP A 552 8.06 0.22 -25.56
N LEU A 553 7.57 1.39 -25.15
CA LEU A 553 7.13 2.44 -26.07
C LEU A 553 8.28 3.04 -26.91
N ALA A 554 9.53 2.97 -26.44
CA ALA A 554 10.72 3.41 -27.16
C ALA A 554 11.24 2.37 -28.18
N GLY A 555 10.73 1.13 -28.14
CA GLY A 555 11.12 0.01 -28.99
C GLY A 555 12.18 -0.92 -28.42
N ASN A 556 12.63 -0.75 -27.17
CA ASN A 556 13.55 -1.70 -26.56
C ASN A 556 12.82 -3.00 -26.22
N THR A 557 13.44 -4.13 -26.57
CA THR A 557 12.90 -5.45 -26.26
C THR A 557 13.17 -5.82 -24.80
N ALA A 558 12.23 -6.52 -24.17
CA ALA A 558 12.31 -6.94 -22.77
C ALA A 558 13.67 -7.59 -22.40
N ASN A 559 14.13 -7.29 -21.18
CA ASN A 559 15.47 -7.60 -20.73
C ASN A 559 15.63 -9.09 -20.42
N THR A 560 16.57 -9.77 -21.08
CA THR A 560 16.90 -11.18 -20.81
C THR A 560 18.07 -11.37 -19.84
N THR A 561 18.73 -10.28 -19.44
CA THR A 561 19.87 -10.30 -18.51
C THR A 561 19.38 -10.53 -17.09
N ALA A 562 20.11 -11.33 -16.30
CA ALA A 562 19.82 -11.57 -14.88
C ALA A 562 18.34 -11.97 -14.60
N SER A 563 17.72 -12.71 -15.52
CA SER A 563 16.30 -13.12 -15.42
C SER A 563 15.28 -11.98 -15.44
N GLY A 564 15.62 -10.82 -16.01
CA GLY A 564 14.71 -9.66 -16.11
C GLY A 564 13.39 -9.93 -16.85
N ASN A 565 13.29 -10.99 -17.66
CA ASN A 565 12.09 -11.40 -18.38
C ASN A 565 11.38 -12.60 -17.74
N LEU A 566 11.71 -12.95 -16.50
CA LEU A 566 11.22 -14.12 -15.79
C LEU A 566 10.78 -13.74 -14.38
N ALA A 567 9.64 -14.28 -13.96
CA ALA A 567 9.22 -14.26 -12.56
C ALA A 567 8.86 -15.68 -12.09
N VAL A 568 9.08 -15.92 -10.80
CA VAL A 568 8.72 -17.15 -10.10
C VAL A 568 7.89 -16.80 -8.87
N GLY A 569 6.98 -17.68 -8.49
CA GLY A 569 6.16 -17.50 -7.30
C GLY A 569 5.42 -18.78 -6.95
N THR A 570 4.44 -18.68 -6.05
CA THR A 570 3.56 -19.77 -5.64
C THR A 570 2.13 -19.47 -6.06
N VAL A 571 1.44 -20.48 -6.59
CA VAL A 571 0.02 -20.41 -6.97
C VAL A 571 -0.83 -20.29 -5.71
N GLN A 572 -1.52 -19.16 -5.56
CA GLN A 572 -2.41 -18.88 -4.44
C GLN A 572 -3.77 -19.57 -4.62
N ASN A 573 -4.48 -19.78 -3.50
CA ASN A 573 -5.87 -20.19 -3.53
C ASN A 573 -6.75 -19.01 -3.97
N ALA A 574 -7.46 -19.15 -5.10
CA ALA A 574 -8.33 -18.11 -5.67
C ALA A 574 -9.53 -17.76 -4.76
N MET A 575 -9.90 -18.62 -3.80
CA MET A 575 -10.92 -18.31 -2.80
C MET A 575 -10.38 -17.41 -1.68
N GLU A 576 -9.10 -17.52 -1.33
CA GLU A 576 -8.49 -16.83 -0.19
C GLU A 576 -7.85 -15.49 -0.59
N ASN A 577 -7.26 -15.44 -1.79
CA ASN A 577 -6.63 -14.26 -2.34
C ASN A 577 -7.42 -13.85 -3.58
N GLY A 578 -8.12 -12.72 -3.48
CA GLY A 578 -8.90 -12.13 -4.57
C GLY A 578 -8.02 -11.62 -5.73
N MET A 579 -8.31 -10.42 -6.20
CA MET A 579 -7.76 -9.84 -7.43
C MET A 579 -6.22 -9.92 -7.50
N LEU A 580 -5.70 -10.32 -8.66
CA LEU A 580 -4.26 -10.33 -8.95
C LEU A 580 -3.78 -8.95 -9.42
N GLY A 581 -2.48 -8.70 -9.41
CA GLY A 581 -1.90 -7.40 -9.76
C GLY A 581 -1.86 -6.35 -8.63
N PRO A 582 -1.38 -5.14 -8.92
CA PRO A 582 -1.20 -4.08 -7.92
C PRO A 582 -2.53 -3.67 -7.27
N GLY A 583 -2.59 -3.69 -5.94
CA GLY A 583 -3.79 -3.27 -5.18
C GLY A 583 -4.92 -4.31 -5.09
N GLY A 584 -4.78 -5.49 -5.71
CA GLY A 584 -5.82 -6.53 -5.76
C GLY A 584 -6.12 -7.31 -4.46
N GLY A 585 -5.43 -7.00 -3.36
CA GLY A 585 -5.67 -7.65 -2.05
C GLY A 585 -6.58 -6.87 -1.09
N GLY A 586 -7.04 -5.67 -1.45
CA GLY A 586 -7.77 -4.81 -0.54
C GLY A 586 -9.27 -5.05 -0.54
N GLY A 587 -9.75 -6.03 0.22
CA GLY A 587 -11.15 -5.99 0.70
C GLY A 587 -11.40 -4.71 1.53
N GLU A 588 -12.66 -4.48 1.92
CA GLU A 588 -13.00 -3.38 2.83
C GLU A 588 -12.12 -3.42 4.09
N PHE A 589 -11.67 -2.24 4.53
CA PHE A 589 -10.70 -2.10 5.62
C PHE A 589 -11.23 -2.70 6.93
N ASP A 590 -10.65 -3.82 7.37
CA ASP A 590 -10.97 -4.42 8.67
C ASP A 590 -10.26 -3.67 9.81
N PHE A 591 -10.97 -2.72 10.40
CA PHE A 591 -10.49 -1.95 11.55
C PHE A 591 -10.11 -2.84 12.75
N PHE A 592 -10.73 -4.01 12.93
CA PHE A 592 -10.47 -4.86 14.09
C PHE A 592 -9.06 -5.47 14.04
N SER A 593 -8.69 -6.11 12.92
CA SER A 593 -7.36 -6.70 12.75
C SER A 593 -6.27 -5.63 12.65
N HIS A 594 -6.52 -4.55 11.91
CA HIS A 594 -5.54 -3.51 11.67
C HIS A 594 -5.24 -2.65 12.91
N GLY A 595 -6.13 -2.55 13.89
CA GLY A 595 -5.79 -1.92 15.17
C GLY A 595 -4.70 -2.66 15.97
N MET A 596 -4.49 -3.96 15.72
CA MET A 596 -3.44 -4.78 16.37
C MET A 596 -2.16 -4.86 15.55
N SER A 597 -2.30 -4.87 14.23
CA SER A 597 -1.20 -5.10 13.29
C SER A 597 -1.47 -4.25 12.05
N PRO A 598 -1.27 -2.92 12.16
CA PRO A 598 -1.60 -2.03 11.07
C PRO A 598 -0.61 -2.22 9.91
N ILE A 599 -1.13 -2.07 8.71
CA ILE A 599 -0.35 -1.98 7.47
C ILE A 599 -0.50 -0.53 7.03
N ARG A 600 0.48 0.31 7.31
CA ARG A 600 0.42 1.76 7.15
C ARG A 600 1.54 2.24 6.23
N VAL A 601 1.17 3.06 5.27
CA VAL A 601 2.08 3.94 4.53
C VAL A 601 1.36 5.27 4.42
N SER A 602 1.71 6.23 5.27
CA SER A 602 0.99 7.52 5.31
C SER A 602 1.95 8.71 5.29
N PRO A 603 1.57 9.80 4.61
CA PRO A 603 2.34 11.02 4.62
C PRO A 603 2.19 11.74 5.96
N ARG A 604 3.26 12.42 6.36
CA ARG A 604 3.28 13.30 7.53
C ARG A 604 2.83 14.70 7.20
N SER A 605 2.85 15.11 5.93
CA SER A 605 2.08 16.23 5.43
C SER A 605 1.00 15.71 4.48
N ALA A 606 -0.27 15.85 4.84
CA ALA A 606 -1.40 15.37 4.05
C ALA A 606 -1.85 16.38 2.97
N LEU A 607 -0.95 17.21 2.44
CA LEU A 607 -1.28 18.21 1.42
C LEU A 607 -0.99 17.71 0.01
N ALA A 608 -1.95 17.81 -0.91
CA ALA A 608 -1.73 17.44 -2.30
C ALA A 608 -0.58 18.27 -2.92
N GLY A 609 0.32 17.61 -3.66
CA GLY A 609 1.51 18.24 -4.27
C GLY A 609 2.64 18.62 -3.30
N ALA A 610 2.47 18.49 -1.99
CA ALA A 610 3.53 18.78 -1.03
C ALA A 610 4.58 17.66 -0.97
N THR A 611 5.85 18.04 -0.73
CA THR A 611 6.88 17.06 -0.33
C THR A 611 6.67 16.67 1.13
N SER A 612 6.65 15.38 1.42
CA SER A 612 6.32 14.82 2.73
C SER A 612 7.29 13.70 3.13
N ASN A 613 7.48 13.56 4.44
CA ASN A 613 8.01 12.33 5.02
C ASN A 613 6.90 11.28 5.07
N TYR A 614 7.23 10.02 4.91
CA TYR A 614 6.27 8.91 4.95
C TYR A 614 6.62 7.95 6.07
N GLU A 615 5.61 7.62 6.86
CA GLU A 615 5.71 6.60 7.89
C GLU A 615 5.24 5.27 7.34
N VAL A 616 6.12 4.26 7.43
CA VAL A 616 5.85 2.91 6.93
C VAL A 616 5.82 1.96 8.11
N GLU A 617 4.77 1.17 8.21
CA GLU A 617 4.60 0.14 9.22
C GLU A 617 3.85 -1.07 8.69
N PHE A 618 4.34 -2.29 8.94
CA PHE A 618 3.59 -3.52 8.66
C PHE A 618 4.16 -4.72 9.44
N PRO A 619 3.35 -5.76 9.73
CA PRO A 619 3.87 -7.06 10.18
C PRO A 619 4.50 -7.82 9.01
N ALA A 620 5.73 -8.32 9.17
CA ALA A 620 6.36 -9.24 8.23
C ALA A 620 5.99 -10.68 8.62
N ASP A 621 5.11 -11.36 7.88
CA ASP A 621 4.67 -12.72 8.25
C ASP A 621 5.73 -13.80 7.88
N THR A 622 6.74 -13.38 7.11
CA THR A 622 7.83 -14.17 6.56
C THR A 622 9.13 -13.41 6.80
N SER A 623 10.18 -14.15 7.16
CA SER A 623 11.51 -13.60 7.39
C SER A 623 12.06 -12.89 6.15
N ILE A 624 12.38 -11.61 6.28
CA ILE A 624 13.12 -10.82 5.31
C ILE A 624 14.61 -10.98 5.66
N PRO A 625 15.42 -11.63 4.80
CA PRO A 625 16.83 -11.84 5.08
C PRO A 625 17.62 -10.52 5.01
N SER A 626 18.85 -10.51 5.55
CA SER A 626 19.82 -9.44 5.30
C SER A 626 20.10 -9.34 3.79
N GLY A 627 20.07 -8.13 3.23
CA GLY A 627 20.08 -7.90 1.78
C GLY A 627 18.74 -8.13 1.07
N GLY A 628 17.68 -8.50 1.81
CA GLY A 628 16.31 -8.53 1.31
C GLY A 628 15.80 -7.12 0.99
N LYS A 629 14.62 -7.04 0.35
CA LYS A 629 14.05 -5.77 -0.10
C LYS A 629 12.61 -5.59 0.36
N ILE A 630 12.26 -4.35 0.69
CA ILE A 630 10.90 -3.88 0.89
C ILE A 630 10.59 -2.89 -0.23
N VAL A 631 9.67 -3.24 -1.11
CA VAL A 631 9.30 -2.44 -2.29
C VAL A 631 7.92 -1.83 -2.06
N LEU A 632 7.86 -0.51 -1.98
CA LEU A 632 6.64 0.27 -1.87
C LEU A 632 6.25 0.79 -3.25
N THR A 633 5.07 0.45 -3.75
CA THR A 633 4.55 0.95 -5.03
C THR A 633 3.46 1.97 -4.77
N PHE A 634 3.77 3.23 -5.07
CA PHE A 634 2.82 4.33 -4.97
C PHE A 634 1.91 4.35 -6.20
N PRO A 635 0.65 4.81 -6.06
CA PRO A 635 -0.25 4.97 -7.20
C PRO A 635 0.19 6.16 -8.09
N SER A 636 -0.50 6.36 -9.21
CA SER A 636 -0.29 7.55 -10.05
C SER A 636 -0.47 8.83 -9.24
N GLY A 637 0.25 9.89 -9.61
CA GLY A 637 0.23 11.18 -8.91
C GLY A 637 1.47 11.45 -8.08
N PHE A 638 2.11 10.42 -7.53
CA PHE A 638 3.26 10.60 -6.64
C PHE A 638 4.57 10.70 -7.43
N SER A 639 5.49 11.52 -6.94
CA SER A 639 6.83 11.64 -7.50
C SER A 639 7.88 11.69 -6.38
N PHE A 640 9.16 11.63 -6.74
CA PHE A 640 10.26 11.51 -5.80
C PHE A 640 11.26 12.62 -6.00
N VAL A 641 11.71 13.24 -4.91
CA VAL A 641 12.72 14.29 -4.90
C VAL A 641 14.10 13.63 -4.96
N ALA A 642 14.87 14.05 -5.96
CA ALA A 642 16.27 13.74 -6.13
C ALA A 642 17.13 14.15 -4.93
N ASP A 643 18.07 13.33 -4.49
CA ASP A 643 19.13 13.79 -3.56
C ASP A 643 20.19 14.63 -4.28
N GLY A 644 20.40 15.86 -3.82
CA GLY A 644 21.48 16.74 -4.33
C GLY A 644 21.49 16.99 -5.85
N GLY A 645 20.40 16.72 -6.57
CA GLY A 645 20.33 16.79 -8.04
C GLY A 645 20.75 15.49 -8.77
N SER A 646 20.90 14.37 -8.07
CA SER A 646 21.08 13.03 -8.64
C SER A 646 19.74 12.38 -9.03
N SER A 647 19.74 11.25 -9.75
CA SER A 647 18.51 10.48 -10.03
C SER A 647 18.09 9.55 -8.86
N GLU A 648 18.68 9.70 -7.68
CA GLU A 648 18.52 8.81 -6.53
C GLU A 648 17.51 9.38 -5.51
N CYS A 649 16.87 8.50 -4.72
CA CYS A 649 16.03 8.96 -3.62
C CYS A 649 16.85 9.80 -2.63
N GLN A 650 16.16 10.61 -1.83
CA GLN A 650 16.72 11.10 -0.58
C GLN A 650 17.21 9.94 0.30
N ASP A 651 18.35 10.18 0.98
CA ASP A 651 18.95 9.22 1.92
C ASP A 651 18.00 8.87 3.09
N ALA A 652 18.31 7.78 3.78
CA ALA A 652 17.56 7.40 4.97
C ALA A 652 17.65 8.50 6.04
N VAL A 653 16.49 8.92 6.57
CA VAL A 653 16.44 9.87 7.69
C VAL A 653 17.07 9.23 8.93
N THR A 654 17.83 9.97 9.70
CA THR A 654 18.33 9.51 11.01
C THR A 654 17.21 9.54 12.05
N THR A 655 16.62 8.38 12.34
CA THR A 655 15.56 8.21 13.37
C THR A 655 15.79 6.95 14.19
N ILE A 656 15.07 6.79 15.30
CA ILE A 656 15.14 5.57 16.12
C ILE A 656 14.64 4.36 15.30
N GLU A 657 13.59 4.54 14.50
CA GLU A 657 12.99 3.52 13.65
C GLU A 657 13.94 3.06 12.55
N ASN A 658 14.67 3.98 11.91
CA ASN A 658 15.60 3.62 10.84
C ASN A 658 16.89 2.97 11.35
N ASN A 659 17.20 3.13 12.64
CA ASN A 659 18.32 2.45 13.29
C ASN A 659 17.99 0.99 13.61
N ASP A 660 16.73 0.64 13.82
CA ASP A 660 16.28 -0.73 14.01
C ASP A 660 14.83 -0.96 13.55
N LEU A 661 14.68 -1.51 12.34
CA LEU A 661 13.41 -1.61 11.61
C LEU A 661 12.39 -2.50 12.33
N ASN A 662 12.81 -3.54 13.06
CA ASN A 662 11.91 -4.42 13.81
C ASN A 662 11.83 -4.06 15.31
N GLY A 663 12.39 -2.91 15.70
CA GLY A 663 12.44 -2.45 17.09
C GLY A 663 13.21 -3.41 18.00
N PRO A 664 12.83 -3.60 19.28
CA PRO A 664 13.59 -4.43 20.24
C PRO A 664 13.47 -5.95 20.00
N SER A 665 13.08 -6.36 18.80
CA SER A 665 12.95 -7.76 18.40
C SER A 665 14.35 -8.39 18.24
N THR A 666 14.40 -9.69 17.92
CA THR A 666 15.68 -10.38 17.84
C THR A 666 16.45 -9.96 16.59
N GLY A 667 17.67 -9.46 16.78
CA GLY A 667 18.53 -8.95 15.70
C GLY A 667 18.20 -7.51 15.34
N THR A 668 19.23 -6.72 15.03
CA THR A 668 19.07 -5.32 14.60
C THR A 668 19.04 -5.26 13.08
N ILE A 669 17.99 -4.64 12.54
CA ILE A 669 17.73 -4.58 11.11
C ILE A 669 17.84 -3.13 10.64
N THR A 670 18.77 -2.87 9.73
CA THR A 670 19.07 -1.50 9.27
C THR A 670 18.74 -1.32 7.80
N ILE A 671 18.73 -0.08 7.33
CA ILE A 671 18.63 0.26 5.91
C ILE A 671 20.04 0.31 5.32
N THR A 672 20.31 -0.47 4.28
CA THR A 672 21.55 -0.37 3.48
C THR A 672 21.45 0.76 2.46
N SER A 673 20.34 0.80 1.72
CA SER A 673 20.12 1.73 0.62
C SER A 673 18.63 1.90 0.34
N ILE A 674 18.30 3.04 -0.27
CA ILE A 674 16.95 3.37 -0.76
C ILE A 674 17.09 3.73 -2.25
N ALA A 675 16.28 3.10 -3.10
CA ALA A 675 16.26 3.35 -4.53
C ALA A 675 14.85 3.70 -5.02
N CYS A 676 14.74 4.75 -5.84
CA CYS A 676 13.47 5.26 -6.36
C CYS A 676 13.40 4.96 -7.85
N SER A 677 12.21 4.61 -8.33
CA SER A 677 11.93 4.54 -9.76
C SER A 677 10.64 5.29 -10.05
N SER A 678 10.77 6.45 -10.70
CA SER A 678 9.61 7.25 -11.11
C SER A 678 8.75 6.56 -12.17
N SER A 679 9.34 5.72 -13.04
CA SER A 679 8.59 4.94 -14.04
C SER A 679 7.81 3.80 -13.41
N ALA A 680 8.42 3.06 -12.47
CA ALA A 680 7.74 1.99 -11.76
C ALA A 680 6.89 2.50 -10.58
N ARG A 681 7.00 3.79 -10.21
CA ARG A 681 6.40 4.42 -9.03
C ARG A 681 6.80 3.73 -7.71
N THR A 682 8.04 3.27 -7.63
CA THR A 682 8.50 2.47 -6.49
C THR A 682 9.54 3.17 -5.64
N VAL A 683 9.50 2.90 -4.33
CA VAL A 683 10.60 3.11 -3.40
C VAL A 683 11.04 1.74 -2.88
N THR A 684 12.28 1.37 -3.13
CA THR A 684 12.87 0.09 -2.71
C THR A 684 13.86 0.32 -1.57
N VAL A 685 13.56 -0.24 -0.41
CA VAL A 685 14.44 -0.25 0.77
C VAL A 685 15.17 -1.59 0.82
N THR A 686 16.50 -1.59 0.81
CA THR A 686 17.31 -2.81 0.96
C THR A 686 17.76 -2.95 2.42
N THR A 687 17.47 -4.09 3.04
CA THR A 687 17.78 -4.36 4.45
C THR A 687 19.25 -4.75 4.67
N ALA A 688 19.77 -4.53 5.87
CA ALA A 688 21.10 -4.95 6.35
C ALA A 688 21.03 -5.42 7.82
N GLY A 689 22.18 -5.83 8.35
CA GLY A 689 22.30 -6.31 9.72
C GLY A 689 21.79 -7.74 9.83
N GLY A 690 20.74 -7.94 10.64
CA GLY A 690 20.05 -9.21 10.85
C GLY A 690 18.96 -9.54 9.81
N ALA A 691 18.28 -10.66 10.03
CA ALA A 691 17.05 -11.03 9.32
C ALA A 691 15.85 -10.81 10.25
N THR A 692 14.68 -10.47 9.70
CA THR A 692 13.44 -10.41 10.49
C THR A 692 13.01 -11.81 10.92
N VAL A 693 12.20 -11.89 11.97
CA VAL A 693 11.43 -13.10 12.32
C VAL A 693 9.99 -12.93 11.85
N ALA A 694 9.32 -14.04 11.50
CA ALA A 694 7.89 -14.02 11.19
C ALA A 694 7.08 -13.40 12.35
N GLY A 695 6.23 -12.44 12.03
CA GLY A 695 5.46 -11.62 12.96
C GLY A 695 6.18 -10.34 13.43
N ASP A 696 7.42 -10.08 13.02
CA ASP A 696 8.11 -8.84 13.36
C ASP A 696 7.37 -7.62 12.76
N ARG A 697 7.26 -6.56 13.57
CA ARG A 697 6.66 -5.29 13.13
C ARG A 697 7.74 -4.40 12.55
N ILE A 698 7.72 -4.26 11.23
CA ILE A 698 8.65 -3.41 10.49
C ILE A 698 8.15 -1.98 10.56
N ARG A 699 9.02 -1.04 10.96
CA ARG A 699 8.77 0.40 11.04
C ARG A 699 9.96 1.19 10.52
N PHE A 700 9.71 2.16 9.64
CA PHE A 700 10.74 3.09 9.17
C PHE A 700 10.11 4.36 8.60
N ILE A 701 10.94 5.41 8.45
CA ILE A 701 10.54 6.70 7.88
C ILE A 701 11.31 6.95 6.58
N LEU A 702 10.58 7.31 5.54
CA LEU A 702 11.10 7.76 4.25
C LEU A 702 10.94 9.27 4.11
N GLN A 703 11.80 9.92 3.34
CA GLN A 703 11.72 11.34 3.02
C GLN A 703 11.76 11.58 1.51
N GLY A 704 11.38 12.79 1.07
CA GLY A 704 11.48 13.19 -0.33
C GLY A 704 10.40 12.62 -1.24
N ILE A 705 9.23 12.24 -0.71
CA ILE A 705 8.09 11.80 -1.52
C ILE A 705 7.17 13.00 -1.73
N VAL A 706 6.89 13.33 -2.98
CA VAL A 706 5.94 14.37 -3.37
C VAL A 706 4.56 13.73 -3.50
N ASN A 707 3.63 14.22 -2.71
CA ASN A 707 2.24 13.79 -2.71
C ASN A 707 1.58 14.02 -4.07
N SER A 708 0.60 13.18 -4.41
CA SER A 708 -0.26 13.41 -5.58
C SER A 708 -0.85 14.82 -5.57
N THR A 709 -0.87 15.46 -6.74
CA THR A 709 -1.52 16.76 -6.98
C THR A 709 -3.04 16.64 -7.08
N VAL A 710 -3.56 15.41 -7.16
CA VAL A 710 -5.00 15.13 -7.09
C VAL A 710 -5.38 14.96 -5.61
N PRO A 711 -6.15 15.88 -5.02
CA PRO A 711 -6.63 15.71 -3.64
C PRO A 711 -7.58 14.50 -3.54
N LYS A 712 -7.51 13.80 -2.42
CA LYS A 712 -8.46 12.75 -2.03
C LYS A 712 -8.87 12.99 -0.60
N ASP A 713 -10.05 13.56 -0.42
CA ASP A 713 -10.66 13.69 0.89
C ASP A 713 -11.33 12.37 1.32
N PHE A 714 -11.93 12.40 2.50
CA PHE A 714 -12.58 11.27 3.14
C PHE A 714 -13.87 10.80 2.45
N SER A 715 -14.37 11.53 1.46
CA SER A 715 -15.48 11.09 0.61
C SER A 715 -15.01 10.17 -0.52
N THR A 716 -13.69 10.00 -0.70
CA THR A 716 -13.06 9.09 -1.68
C THR A 716 -12.53 7.80 -1.01
N SER A 717 -11.91 6.88 -1.76
CA SER A 717 -11.23 5.71 -1.18
C SER A 717 -9.88 6.06 -0.56
N GLY A 718 -9.39 7.28 -0.78
CA GLY A 718 -8.02 7.66 -0.46
C GLY A 718 -7.00 7.02 -1.40
N TYR A 719 -5.77 6.96 -0.93
CA TYR A 719 -4.63 6.35 -1.58
C TYR A 719 -4.14 5.16 -0.76
N THR A 720 -3.82 4.06 -1.42
CA THR A 720 -3.14 2.91 -0.82
C THR A 720 -1.80 2.70 -1.50
N VAL A 721 -0.86 2.10 -0.78
CA VAL A 721 0.46 1.71 -1.28
C VAL A 721 0.55 0.19 -1.24
N ASP A 722 0.98 -0.40 -2.34
CA ASP A 722 1.31 -1.82 -2.39
C ASP A 722 2.70 -2.04 -1.79
N ILE A 723 2.81 -2.98 -0.87
CA ILE A 723 4.02 -3.32 -0.14
C ILE A 723 4.41 -4.75 -0.50
N LYS A 724 5.61 -4.93 -1.04
CA LYS A 724 6.18 -6.25 -1.32
C LYS A 724 7.46 -6.48 -0.55
N THR A 725 7.59 -7.64 0.05
CA THR A 725 8.86 -8.10 0.64
C THR A 725 9.51 -9.12 -0.31
N LYS A 726 10.82 -9.02 -0.48
CA LYS A 726 11.60 -9.89 -1.37
C LYS A 726 12.84 -10.41 -0.66
N GLY A 727 13.27 -11.61 -1.05
CA GLY A 727 14.57 -12.16 -0.67
C GLY A 727 15.74 -11.41 -1.34
N ALA A 728 16.97 -11.72 -0.95
CA ALA A 728 18.18 -11.08 -1.49
C ALA A 728 18.39 -11.30 -3.01
N MET A 729 17.72 -12.29 -3.59
CA MET A 729 17.72 -12.60 -5.03
C MET A 729 16.39 -12.22 -5.72
N ASP A 730 15.66 -11.24 -5.19
CA ASP A 730 14.40 -10.70 -5.74
C ASP A 730 13.20 -11.68 -5.82
N SER A 731 13.28 -12.84 -5.18
CA SER A 731 12.11 -13.73 -5.00
C SER A 731 11.06 -13.07 -4.12
N LEU A 732 9.81 -12.96 -4.62
CA LEU A 732 8.68 -12.44 -3.84
C LEU A 732 8.43 -13.33 -2.61
N LEU A 733 8.40 -12.70 -1.43
CA LEU A 733 8.05 -13.36 -0.17
C LEU A 733 6.58 -13.08 0.15
N GLU A 734 6.19 -11.80 0.17
CA GLU A 734 4.83 -11.37 0.55
C GLU A 734 4.37 -10.16 -0.25
N THR A 735 3.05 -10.01 -0.35
CA THR A 735 2.38 -8.81 -0.88
C THR A 735 1.34 -8.36 0.13
N LYS A 736 1.30 -7.06 0.42
CA LYS A 736 0.37 -6.40 1.34
C LYS A 736 -0.12 -5.08 0.71
N THR A 737 -1.28 -4.60 1.13
CA THR A 737 -1.80 -3.29 0.74
C THR A 737 -1.92 -2.43 1.99
N SER A 738 -1.41 -1.20 1.95
CA SER A 738 -1.57 -0.27 3.06
C SER A 738 -3.01 0.13 3.26
N MET A 739 -3.34 0.53 4.49
CA MET A 739 -4.55 1.28 4.78
C MET A 739 -4.61 2.55 3.92
N PRO A 740 -5.82 3.02 3.58
CA PRO A 740 -5.96 4.24 2.81
C PRO A 740 -5.51 5.47 3.61
N PHE A 741 -4.78 6.36 2.94
CA PHE A 741 -4.48 7.71 3.43
C PHE A 741 -5.08 8.76 2.50
N PHE A 742 -5.23 9.98 2.99
CA PHE A 742 -5.98 11.04 2.33
C PHE A 742 -5.11 12.27 2.14
N LEU A 743 -5.36 13.01 1.05
CA LEU A 743 -4.64 14.24 0.71
C LEU A 743 -5.66 15.39 0.58
N ALA A 744 -5.50 16.42 1.40
CA ALA A 744 -6.32 17.61 1.38
C ALA A 744 -5.96 18.53 0.19
N GLN A 745 -6.96 19.27 -0.28
CA GLN A 745 -6.78 20.30 -1.30
C GLN A 745 -5.92 21.45 -0.73
N PRO A 746 -4.91 21.94 -1.48
CA PRO A 746 -4.13 23.09 -1.07
C PRO A 746 -4.97 24.36 -1.04
N GLY A 747 -4.85 25.12 0.05
CA GLY A 747 -5.47 26.44 0.16
C GLY A 747 -4.59 27.54 -0.45
N SER A 748 -5.03 28.79 -0.30
CA SER A 748 -4.33 29.99 -0.81
C SER A 748 -3.63 30.81 0.28
N GLN A 749 -3.71 30.39 1.55
CA GLN A 749 -3.28 31.19 2.69
C GLN A 749 -1.85 30.86 3.12
N SER A 750 -1.33 31.70 4.03
CA SER A 750 0.02 31.56 4.59
C SER A 750 0.11 32.00 6.05
N ILE A 751 1.09 31.45 6.76
CA ILE A 751 1.51 31.85 8.11
C ILE A 751 2.99 32.25 8.01
N ALA A 752 3.34 33.47 8.42
CA ALA A 752 4.70 33.99 8.35
C ALA A 752 5.12 34.74 9.62
N GLY A 753 6.42 34.67 9.94
CA GLY A 753 6.97 35.29 11.14
C GLY A 753 8.51 35.37 11.15
N THR A 754 9.07 35.78 12.29
CA THR A 754 10.51 35.84 12.51
C THR A 754 10.88 35.35 13.91
N VAL A 755 11.88 34.48 14.00
CA VAL A 755 12.62 34.19 15.24
C VAL A 755 13.71 35.24 15.41
N PHE A 756 13.67 36.02 16.48
CA PHE A 756 14.56 37.17 16.66
C PHE A 756 15.22 37.16 18.04
N ASN A 757 16.35 37.86 18.14
CA ASN A 757 17.00 38.15 19.41
C ASN A 757 16.38 39.40 20.03
N ASP A 758 15.59 39.21 21.09
CA ASP A 758 14.87 40.21 21.88
C ASP A 758 15.85 40.93 22.85
N ASN A 759 16.81 41.64 22.26
CA ASN A 759 17.93 42.29 22.95
C ASN A 759 17.78 43.81 23.07
N GLY A 760 16.69 44.40 22.54
CA GLY A 760 16.42 45.83 22.59
C GLY A 760 17.28 46.68 21.65
N ASP A 761 17.89 46.08 20.62
CA ASP A 761 18.72 46.81 19.67
C ASP A 761 17.93 47.89 18.90
N GLY A 762 18.60 48.98 18.57
CA GLY A 762 18.05 50.03 17.69
C GLY A 762 16.80 50.72 18.24
N SER A 763 16.78 51.07 19.53
CA SER A 763 15.65 51.67 20.27
C SER A 763 14.51 50.72 20.64
N GLY A 764 14.70 49.41 20.48
CA GLY A 764 13.80 48.40 21.02
C GLY A 764 13.83 48.31 22.55
N THR A 765 12.92 47.51 23.13
CA THR A 765 12.92 47.22 24.57
C THR A 765 13.30 45.77 24.79
N ALA A 766 14.48 45.54 25.36
CA ALA A 766 14.96 44.18 25.59
C ALA A 766 14.00 43.39 26.48
N ASN A 767 13.75 42.14 26.09
CA ASN A 767 12.96 41.17 26.83
C ASN A 767 11.45 41.51 26.91
N ASP A 768 10.90 42.24 25.94
CA ASP A 768 9.47 42.58 25.89
C ASP A 768 8.63 41.61 25.03
N GLY A 769 9.28 40.73 24.27
CA GLY A 769 8.63 39.76 23.40
C GLY A 769 8.08 40.33 22.08
N ILE A 770 8.36 41.59 21.77
CA ILE A 770 7.88 42.33 20.59
C ILE A 770 9.07 42.63 19.69
N LYS A 771 9.04 42.16 18.44
CA LYS A 771 10.08 42.49 17.45
C LYS A 771 10.03 43.98 17.10
N ASN A 772 10.89 44.80 17.70
CA ASN A 772 10.93 46.25 17.51
C ASN A 772 12.38 46.76 17.34
N GLY A 773 12.56 48.08 17.12
CA GLY A 773 13.86 48.66 16.85
C GLY A 773 14.59 48.04 15.64
N THR A 774 15.84 47.61 15.83
CA THR A 774 16.65 46.89 14.81
C THR A 774 17.00 45.48 15.25
N GLU A 775 16.17 44.84 16.05
CA GLU A 775 16.37 43.47 16.53
C GLU A 775 16.45 42.48 15.35
N GLY A 776 17.59 41.81 15.26
CA GLY A 776 17.92 40.85 14.20
C GLY A 776 17.52 39.42 14.51
N GLY A 777 17.74 38.53 13.54
CA GLY A 777 17.66 37.07 13.77
C GLY A 777 18.70 36.59 14.79
N THR A 778 18.59 35.34 15.21
CA THR A 778 19.39 34.76 16.30
C THR A 778 20.80 34.33 15.88
N GLY A 779 21.18 34.51 14.61
CA GLY A 779 22.51 34.15 14.09
C GLY A 779 22.83 32.65 14.11
N ILE A 780 21.91 31.81 14.61
CA ILE A 780 21.94 30.34 14.56
C ILE A 780 20.83 29.85 13.65
N SER A 781 20.99 28.65 13.10
CA SER A 781 19.91 27.97 12.39
C SER A 781 18.83 27.54 13.39
N VAL A 782 17.66 28.17 13.33
CA VAL A 782 16.49 27.78 14.12
C VAL A 782 15.53 27.01 13.23
N LYS A 783 15.07 25.86 13.72
CA LYS A 783 14.01 25.09 13.09
C LYS A 783 12.65 25.57 13.61
N ILE A 784 11.68 25.73 12.71
CA ILE A 784 10.30 26.10 13.01
C ILE A 784 9.42 25.07 12.34
N CYS A 785 8.45 24.55 13.08
CA CYS A 785 7.56 23.50 12.63
C CYS A 785 6.11 23.96 12.75
N LEU A 786 5.32 23.69 11.71
CA LEU A 786 3.89 23.87 11.65
C LEU A 786 3.25 22.49 11.70
N GLY A 787 2.52 22.21 12.78
CA GLY A 787 1.54 21.14 12.87
C GLY A 787 0.13 21.66 12.62
N GLY A 788 -0.80 20.77 12.29
CA GLY A 788 -2.21 21.11 12.11
C GLY A 788 -2.91 20.16 11.15
N MET A 789 -3.98 20.65 10.52
CA MET A 789 -4.87 19.89 9.64
C MET A 789 -4.17 19.23 8.44
N MET A 790 -2.99 19.73 8.05
CA MET A 790 -2.22 19.21 6.92
C MET A 790 -1.00 18.40 7.35
N GLY A 791 -0.95 18.00 8.63
CA GLY A 791 0.17 17.30 9.23
C GLY A 791 1.31 18.23 9.68
N PHE A 792 2.53 17.71 9.75
CA PHE A 792 3.72 18.45 10.21
C PHE A 792 4.62 18.83 9.03
N SER A 793 5.01 20.10 8.99
CA SER A 793 6.02 20.65 8.07
C SER A 793 7.00 21.52 8.84
N CYS A 794 8.29 21.43 8.54
CA CYS A 794 9.29 22.26 9.21
C CYS A 794 10.18 22.99 8.20
N THR A 795 10.60 24.19 8.57
CA THR A 795 11.60 24.98 7.86
C THR A 795 12.72 25.39 8.79
N THR A 796 13.93 25.57 8.26
CA THR A 796 15.09 26.02 9.03
C THR A 796 15.55 27.36 8.50
N THR A 797 15.75 28.32 9.39
CA THR A 797 16.14 29.69 9.05
C THR A 797 17.31 30.15 9.88
N SER A 798 18.31 30.75 9.21
CA SER A 798 19.48 31.36 9.84
C SER A 798 19.31 32.88 10.04
N ASN A 799 18.43 33.51 9.26
CA ASN A 799 18.08 34.93 9.38
C ASN A 799 16.85 35.16 10.29
N GLY A 800 16.25 34.09 10.78
CA GLY A 800 15.07 34.11 11.65
C GLY A 800 13.73 34.11 10.91
N ALA A 801 13.67 34.53 9.65
CA ALA A 801 12.40 34.64 8.91
C ALA A 801 11.91 33.27 8.44
N TYR A 802 10.60 33.03 8.53
CA TYR A 802 9.96 31.80 8.07
C TYR A 802 8.59 32.09 7.43
N THR A 803 8.16 31.19 6.54
CA THR A 803 6.81 31.21 5.95
C THR A 803 6.34 29.78 5.70
N PHE A 804 5.05 29.54 5.92
CA PHE A 804 4.31 28.37 5.47
C PHE A 804 3.20 28.85 4.55
N SER A 805 3.05 28.25 3.37
CA SER A 805 2.07 28.64 2.35
C SER A 805 1.11 27.50 2.01
N SER A 806 0.17 27.77 1.11
CA SER A 806 -0.79 26.79 0.61
C SER A 806 -1.71 26.22 1.71
N LEU A 807 -1.99 27.03 2.73
CA LEU A 807 -2.79 26.66 3.88
C LEU A 807 -4.28 26.91 3.60
N SER A 808 -5.12 26.04 4.13
CA SER A 808 -6.59 26.18 4.14
C SER A 808 -7.06 26.81 5.45
N ASP A 809 -8.33 27.22 5.52
CA ASP A 809 -8.96 27.64 6.78
C ASP A 809 -8.83 26.51 7.80
N GLY A 810 -8.45 26.84 9.03
CA GLY A 810 -8.10 25.81 10.00
C GLY A 810 -7.26 26.24 11.19
N PHE A 811 -7.24 25.37 12.20
CA PHE A 811 -6.34 25.49 13.34
C PHE A 811 -4.97 24.89 13.04
N TYR A 812 -3.93 25.66 13.36
CA TYR A 812 -2.53 25.31 13.19
C TYR A 812 -1.77 25.54 14.50
N HIS A 813 -0.81 24.67 14.76
CA HIS A 813 0.12 24.75 15.87
C HIS A 813 1.51 25.04 15.32
N ILE A 814 2.08 26.20 15.61
CA ILE A 814 3.44 26.53 15.19
C ILE A 814 4.38 26.49 16.38
N GLU A 815 5.50 25.79 16.26
CA GLU A 815 6.46 25.61 17.34
C GLU A 815 7.92 25.75 16.90
N ILE A 816 8.77 26.11 17.85
CA ILE A 816 10.21 25.97 17.79
C ILE A 816 10.56 24.71 18.60
N PRO A 817 11.07 23.65 17.97
CA PRO A 817 11.53 22.47 18.70
C PRO A 817 12.68 22.82 19.66
N PRO A 818 13.00 21.95 20.64
CA PRO A 818 14.05 22.23 21.62
C PRO A 818 15.38 22.64 20.98
N LEU A 819 15.93 23.77 21.41
CA LEU A 819 17.18 24.30 20.85
C LEU A 819 18.36 23.43 21.24
N THR A 820 19.01 22.78 20.27
CA THR A 820 20.19 21.91 20.48
C THR A 820 21.52 22.67 20.55
N SER A 821 21.55 23.92 20.08
CA SER A 821 22.76 24.76 20.03
C SER A 821 22.47 26.24 20.35
N GLY A 822 23.52 27.06 20.42
CA GLY A 822 23.43 28.50 20.72
C GLY A 822 23.30 28.82 22.22
N ASN A 823 23.34 30.11 22.56
CA ASN A 823 23.24 30.61 23.93
C ASN A 823 21.94 31.39 24.11
N TYR A 824 20.80 30.76 23.84
CA TYR A 824 19.49 31.41 23.86
C TYR A 824 18.54 30.77 24.88
N VAL A 825 17.71 31.61 25.50
CA VAL A 825 16.59 31.28 26.41
C VAL A 825 15.36 32.12 26.01
N GLY A 826 14.21 31.92 26.63
CA GLY A 826 12.99 32.73 26.40
C GLY A 826 11.94 32.05 25.51
N GLY A 827 10.69 32.52 25.54
CA GLY A 827 9.54 31.90 24.83
C GLY A 827 8.24 32.72 24.99
N PRO A 828 7.14 32.35 24.32
CA PRO A 828 6.69 30.97 24.15
C PRO A 828 7.35 30.24 22.98
N PHE A 829 7.57 28.93 23.12
CA PHE A 829 8.11 28.06 22.06
C PHE A 829 7.04 27.51 21.13
N PHE A 830 5.77 27.83 21.35
CA PHE A 830 4.68 27.47 20.47
C PHE A 830 3.59 28.54 20.44
N ARG A 831 2.76 28.52 19.39
CA ARG A 831 1.55 29.33 19.26
C ARG A 831 0.48 28.51 18.54
N ASP A 832 -0.76 28.64 18.99
CA ASP A 832 -1.92 28.13 18.26
C ASP A 832 -2.55 29.28 17.46
N LEU A 833 -2.87 29.01 16.20
CA LEU A 833 -3.36 29.97 15.23
C LEU A 833 -4.59 29.39 14.55
N ASN A 834 -5.61 30.21 14.32
CA ASN A 834 -6.74 29.85 13.47
C ASN A 834 -6.73 30.73 12.21
N LEU A 835 -6.80 30.11 11.05
CA LEU A 835 -7.00 30.77 9.75
C LEU A 835 -8.50 30.68 9.41
N THR A 836 -9.11 31.81 9.09
CA THR A 836 -10.53 31.91 8.77
C THR A 836 -10.74 32.85 7.61
N GLU A 837 -11.73 32.57 6.76
CA GLU A 837 -12.18 33.46 5.69
C GLU A 837 -11.06 33.78 4.67
N GLY A 838 -10.15 32.83 4.42
CA GLY A 838 -9.10 32.99 3.41
C GLY A 838 -7.99 33.98 3.79
N GLN A 839 -7.85 34.36 5.07
CA GLN A 839 -6.85 35.34 5.52
C GLN A 839 -5.49 34.71 5.86
N SER A 840 -4.41 35.24 5.27
CA SER A 840 -3.05 34.92 5.70
C SER A 840 -2.66 35.68 6.97
N ARG A 841 -1.86 35.05 7.84
CA ARG A 841 -1.31 35.69 9.06
C ARG A 841 0.18 35.97 8.90
N THR A 842 0.58 37.18 9.28
CA THR A 842 1.99 37.61 9.26
C THR A 842 2.36 38.22 10.60
N GLY A 843 3.67 38.24 10.92
CA GLY A 843 4.15 38.80 12.19
C GLY A 843 4.00 37.86 13.38
N GLU A 844 3.82 36.56 13.14
CA GLU A 844 3.80 35.53 14.18
C GLU A 844 5.24 35.30 14.67
N ASN A 845 5.81 36.23 15.45
CA ASN A 845 7.24 36.18 15.77
C ASN A 845 7.56 35.25 16.94
N PHE A 846 8.81 34.82 17.10
CA PHE A 846 9.30 34.14 18.30
C PHE A 846 10.49 34.90 18.90
N ALA A 847 10.35 35.29 20.17
CA ALA A 847 11.36 36.07 20.89
C ALA A 847 12.31 35.14 21.65
N LEU A 848 13.58 35.11 21.25
CA LEU A 848 14.66 34.47 22.00
C LEU A 848 15.57 35.53 22.60
N ARG A 849 16.25 35.20 23.70
CA ARG A 849 17.10 36.11 24.46
C ARG A 849 18.46 35.49 24.64
N THR A 850 19.53 36.23 24.35
CA THR A 850 20.88 35.75 24.66
C THR A 850 21.06 35.55 26.16
N SER A 851 21.55 34.38 26.54
CA SER A 851 21.88 34.07 27.93
C SER A 851 23.36 34.35 28.23
N SER A 852 23.59 35.00 29.37
CA SER A 852 24.91 35.17 29.98
C SER A 852 25.17 34.17 31.13
N ARG A 853 24.22 33.26 31.39
CA ARG A 853 24.26 32.30 32.50
C ARG A 853 24.20 30.88 31.97
N SER A 854 24.88 29.96 32.64
CA SER A 854 24.85 28.56 32.25
C SER A 854 24.89 27.62 33.43
N ILE A 855 24.36 26.42 33.20
CA ILE A 855 24.55 25.26 34.07
C ILE A 855 25.45 24.29 33.33
N THR A 856 26.62 24.00 33.91
CA THR A 856 27.51 22.93 33.43
C THR A 856 27.07 21.61 34.07
N VAL A 857 26.55 20.70 33.25
CA VAL A 857 26.08 19.39 33.68
C VAL A 857 27.15 18.35 33.38
N ASN A 858 27.73 17.77 34.42
CA ASN A 858 28.67 16.65 34.28
C ASN A 858 27.92 15.33 34.47
N VAL A 859 28.13 14.40 33.56
CA VAL A 859 27.50 13.08 33.57
C VAL A 859 28.59 12.01 33.63
N ALA A 860 28.48 11.10 34.59
CA ALA A 860 29.38 9.96 34.74
C ALA A 860 28.62 8.63 34.68
N GLY A 861 29.29 7.54 34.31
CA GLY A 861 28.70 6.20 34.22
C GLY A 861 27.90 5.95 32.93
N ILE A 862 28.20 6.68 31.85
CA ILE A 862 27.53 6.53 30.55
C ILE A 862 27.86 5.15 29.95
N PRO A 863 26.86 4.28 29.68
CA PRO A 863 27.13 2.99 29.06
C PRO A 863 27.67 3.13 27.63
N THR A 864 28.48 2.17 27.21
CA THR A 864 29.07 2.14 25.86
C THR A 864 28.00 2.25 24.78
N GLY A 865 28.23 3.13 23.78
CA GLY A 865 27.31 3.32 22.65
C GLY A 865 26.05 4.12 22.99
N THR A 866 25.93 4.71 24.19
CA THR A 866 24.70 5.39 24.63
C THR A 866 24.77 6.90 24.41
N ASN A 867 23.86 7.42 23.58
CA ASN A 867 23.62 8.85 23.41
C ASN A 867 22.64 9.35 24.47
N LEU A 868 22.82 10.59 24.95
CA LEU A 868 22.01 11.19 26.01
C LEU A 868 21.50 12.58 25.62
N ASP A 869 20.35 12.92 26.21
CA ASP A 869 19.85 14.30 26.25
C ASP A 869 20.00 14.85 27.65
N VAL A 870 20.62 16.03 27.74
CA VAL A 870 20.62 16.86 28.94
C VAL A 870 19.65 17.99 28.72
N PHE A 871 18.60 18.06 29.53
CA PHE A 871 17.53 19.02 29.34
C PHE A 871 17.32 19.89 30.56
N ALA A 872 16.86 21.13 30.34
CA ALA A 872 16.42 22.01 31.40
C ALA A 872 15.18 22.80 30.99
N PHE A 873 14.29 23.04 31.95
CA PHE A 873 13.14 23.93 31.80
C PHE A 873 12.89 24.72 33.09
N ASN A 874 12.25 25.89 32.96
CA ASN A 874 11.86 26.69 34.12
C ASN A 874 10.40 26.39 34.49
N PRO A 875 10.12 25.65 35.58
CA PRO A 875 8.76 25.27 35.96
C PRO A 875 7.91 26.46 36.44
N SER A 876 8.53 27.59 36.76
CA SER A 876 7.86 28.76 37.36
C SER A 876 7.48 29.83 36.32
N ASN A 877 8.14 29.85 35.16
CA ASN A 877 7.86 30.80 34.09
C ASN A 877 8.33 30.29 32.71
N MET A 878 7.37 29.79 31.92
CA MET A 878 7.63 29.25 30.58
C MET A 878 8.08 30.30 29.55
N SER A 879 7.85 31.59 29.80
CA SER A 879 8.29 32.69 28.93
C SER A 879 9.77 33.07 29.14
N VAL A 880 10.37 32.66 30.26
CA VAL A 880 11.74 33.02 30.65
C VAL A 880 12.74 31.87 30.45
N GLY A 881 12.24 30.64 30.28
CA GLY A 881 13.08 29.46 30.08
C GLY A 881 12.27 28.28 29.58
N GLY A 882 12.02 28.23 28.27
CA GLY A 882 11.42 27.02 27.67
C GLY A 882 12.40 25.86 27.59
N ASN A 883 12.03 24.84 26.82
CA ASN A 883 12.70 23.54 26.83
C ASN A 883 14.04 23.62 26.09
N ILE A 884 15.14 23.58 26.83
CA ILE A 884 16.50 23.60 26.27
C ILE A 884 17.06 22.18 26.39
N VAL A 885 17.59 21.66 25.28
CA VAL A 885 18.16 20.32 25.23
C VAL A 885 19.59 20.42 24.69
N ARG A 886 20.53 19.69 25.29
CA ARG A 886 21.89 19.51 24.79
C ARG A 886 22.14 18.03 24.61
N GLU A 887 22.68 17.67 23.46
CA GLU A 887 22.96 16.30 23.11
C GLU A 887 24.37 15.94 23.59
N LEU A 888 24.51 14.74 24.15
CA LEU A 888 25.80 14.10 24.42
C LEU A 888 25.85 12.82 23.58
N LEU A 889 26.52 12.91 22.45
CA LEU A 889 26.68 11.78 21.53
C LEU A 889 27.91 10.95 21.92
N TRP A 890 27.74 9.64 22.03
CA TRP A 890 28.80 8.72 22.46
C TRP A 890 30.01 8.73 21.51
N ALA A 891 29.75 8.80 20.20
CA ALA A 891 30.78 8.81 19.18
C ALA A 891 31.70 10.05 19.26
N ASP A 892 31.14 11.17 19.72
CA ASP A 892 31.83 12.47 19.78
C ASP A 892 32.47 12.74 21.16
N GLY A 893 32.13 11.94 22.17
CA GLY A 893 32.65 12.05 23.52
C GLY A 893 34.01 11.37 23.71
N PRO A 894 34.70 11.59 24.84
CA PRO A 894 36.00 10.97 25.15
C PRO A 894 35.98 9.43 25.26
N GLN A 895 34.84 8.76 25.00
CA GLN A 895 34.66 7.30 25.10
C GLN A 895 35.08 6.72 26.47
N THR A 896 35.11 7.58 27.51
CA THR A 896 35.56 7.28 28.88
C THR A 896 34.41 6.99 29.85
N GLY A 897 33.16 6.88 29.37
CA GLY A 897 31.98 6.73 30.24
C GLY A 897 31.58 8.02 30.97
N THR A 898 32.07 9.18 30.53
CA THR A 898 31.78 10.50 31.10
C THR A 898 31.52 11.53 30.00
N GLY A 899 30.65 12.51 30.25
CA GLY A 899 30.35 13.60 29.31
C GLY A 899 29.95 14.90 30.02
N THR A 900 30.07 16.03 29.35
CA THR A 900 29.72 17.35 29.89
C THR A 900 28.90 18.15 28.89
N ALA A 901 27.76 18.69 29.32
CA ALA A 901 26.92 19.58 28.54
C ALA A 901 26.76 20.93 29.24
N THR A 902 26.74 22.01 28.46
CA THR A 902 26.51 23.37 28.98
C THR A 902 25.14 23.86 28.52
N ILE A 903 24.25 24.10 29.47
CA ILE A 903 22.89 24.57 29.20
C ILE A 903 22.80 26.07 29.48
N PRO A 904 22.42 26.92 28.50
CA PRO A 904 22.13 28.33 28.75
C PRO A 904 20.87 28.48 29.61
N VAL A 905 20.90 29.37 30.59
CA VAL A 905 19.79 29.60 31.52
C VAL A 905 19.63 31.10 31.82
N SER A 906 18.56 31.48 32.50
CA SER A 906 18.37 32.80 33.10
C SER A 906 18.29 32.66 34.62
N ASP A 907 18.36 33.78 35.34
CA ASP A 907 18.12 33.75 36.79
C ASP A 907 16.69 33.24 37.06
N GLY A 908 16.57 32.28 37.98
CA GLY A 908 15.31 31.61 38.27
C GLY A 908 15.49 30.17 38.74
N THR A 909 14.36 29.50 38.99
CA THR A 909 14.32 28.07 39.33
C THR A 909 14.28 27.25 38.05
N TRP A 910 15.13 26.24 37.95
CA TRP A 910 15.25 25.34 36.81
C TRP A 910 15.17 23.89 37.27
N GLU A 911 14.50 23.06 36.50
CA GLU A 911 14.61 21.60 36.62
C GLU A 911 15.54 21.11 35.52
N VAL A 912 16.60 20.41 35.92
CA VAL A 912 17.60 19.86 35.01
C VAL A 912 17.57 18.34 35.09
N GLY A 913 17.58 17.67 33.95
CA GLY A 913 17.54 16.21 33.86
C GLY A 913 18.48 15.66 32.80
N VAL A 914 18.69 14.35 32.88
CA VAL A 914 19.41 13.56 31.88
C VAL A 914 18.53 12.38 31.50
N GLY A 915 18.35 12.17 30.20
CA GLY A 915 17.53 11.09 29.64
C GLY A 915 18.19 10.44 28.42
N PRO A 916 17.59 9.37 27.88
CA PRO A 916 18.01 8.84 26.59
C PRO A 916 17.88 9.91 25.52
N TRP A 917 18.73 9.85 24.50
CA TRP A 917 18.62 10.71 23.34
C TRP A 917 17.30 10.46 22.58
N MET A 918 16.56 11.53 22.30
CA MET A 918 15.33 11.51 21.50
C MET A 918 15.48 12.39 20.26
N PRO A 919 14.93 12.04 19.09
CA PRO A 919 14.85 12.95 17.96
C PRO A 919 14.13 14.26 18.35
N LYS A 920 14.70 15.42 18.01
CA LYS A 920 14.13 16.75 18.35
C LYS A 920 13.24 17.29 17.25
N ASP A 921 13.23 16.64 16.10
CA ASP A 921 12.45 17.07 14.95
C ASP A 921 11.02 16.50 15.03
N PRO A 922 10.00 17.33 15.33
CA PRO A 922 8.63 16.85 15.45
C PRO A 922 8.06 16.39 14.10
N SER A 923 8.65 16.79 12.97
CA SER A 923 8.25 16.23 11.67
C SER A 923 8.62 14.74 11.51
N LEU A 924 9.44 14.20 12.40
CA LEU A 924 9.74 12.76 12.52
C LEU A 924 8.80 12.06 13.51
N GLY A 925 7.97 12.84 14.22
CA GLY A 925 6.80 12.41 15.01
C GLY A 925 7.17 11.71 16.30
N PRO A 926 6.21 10.99 16.92
CA PRO A 926 6.47 10.31 18.18
C PRO A 926 7.51 9.22 17.94
N ALA A 927 8.71 9.46 18.44
CA ALA A 927 9.79 8.51 18.26
C ALA A 927 9.46 7.19 18.95
N GLY A 928 9.88 6.10 18.33
CA GLY A 928 9.89 4.77 18.92
C GLY A 928 10.61 4.80 20.26
N MET A 929 10.23 3.89 21.15
CA MET A 929 10.88 3.80 22.45
C MET A 929 12.36 3.46 22.27
N PRO A 930 13.30 4.27 22.79
CA PRO A 930 14.71 3.93 22.75
C PRO A 930 14.98 2.67 23.60
N ASP A 931 16.04 1.93 23.28
CA ASP A 931 16.55 0.91 24.21
C ASP A 931 17.17 1.61 25.42
N PHE A 932 16.68 1.29 26.62
CA PHE A 932 17.17 1.86 27.86
C PHE A 932 18.34 1.02 28.38
N SER A 933 19.57 1.46 28.11
CA SER A 933 20.78 0.86 28.69
C SER A 933 21.04 1.28 30.15
N PHE A 934 20.27 2.24 30.66
CA PHE A 934 20.37 2.79 32.01
C PHE A 934 19.00 3.26 32.51
N MET A 935 18.87 3.43 33.83
CA MET A 935 17.69 4.06 34.42
C MET A 935 17.91 5.59 34.54
N PRO A 936 17.05 6.44 33.96
CA PRO A 936 17.19 7.89 34.07
C PRO A 936 17.20 8.35 35.54
N PRO A 937 18.18 9.17 35.96
CA PRO A 937 18.24 9.69 37.31
C PRO A 937 17.08 10.67 37.57
N LYS A 938 16.78 10.93 38.85
CA LYS A 938 15.79 11.95 39.22
C LYS A 938 16.28 13.32 38.73
N PRO A 939 15.46 14.11 38.02
CA PRO A 939 15.78 15.52 37.73
C PRO A 939 16.13 16.29 39.00
N GLN A 940 17.08 17.21 38.90
CA GLN A 940 17.51 18.08 39.99
C GLN A 940 16.92 19.47 39.80
N GLN A 941 16.27 20.00 40.83
CA GLN A 941 15.84 21.40 40.86
C GLN A 941 16.98 22.28 41.36
N VAL A 942 17.29 23.35 40.64
CA VAL A 942 18.36 24.29 40.95
C VAL A 942 17.88 25.72 40.84
N VAL A 943 18.47 26.62 41.63
CA VAL A 943 18.17 28.06 41.60
C VAL A 943 19.38 28.81 41.08
N VAL A 944 19.24 29.42 39.90
CA VAL A 944 20.27 30.24 39.28
C VAL A 944 20.08 31.68 39.75
N SER A 945 21.13 32.28 40.33
CA SER A 945 21.10 33.67 40.80
C SER A 945 22.46 34.33 40.57
N GLY A 946 22.57 35.12 39.51
CA GLY A 946 23.69 36.02 39.27
C GLY A 946 25.05 35.34 39.01
N SER A 947 25.11 34.02 38.83
CA SER A 947 26.33 33.24 38.54
C SER A 947 26.06 31.94 37.79
N ASN A 948 27.07 31.38 37.12
CA ASN A 948 26.99 30.06 36.49
C ASN A 948 27.04 28.97 37.55
N LEU A 949 26.36 27.85 37.30
CA LEU A 949 26.33 26.71 38.21
C LEU A 949 26.96 25.47 37.56
N SER A 950 27.33 24.49 38.40
CA SER A 950 27.68 23.16 37.94
C SER A 950 26.98 22.11 38.79
N ILE A 951 26.45 21.08 38.13
CA ILE A 951 25.78 19.94 38.77
C ILE A 951 26.30 18.62 38.19
N ASN A 952 26.06 17.54 38.93
CA ASN A 952 26.54 16.21 38.56
C ASN A 952 25.37 15.21 38.51
N PHE A 953 25.38 14.37 37.48
CA PHE A 953 24.57 13.16 37.39
C PHE A 953 25.48 11.93 37.32
N SER A 954 25.10 10.91 38.08
CA SER A 954 25.71 9.58 37.97
C SER A 954 24.67 8.63 37.42
N LEU A 955 24.92 8.14 36.21
CA LEU A 955 24.11 7.11 35.59
C LEU A 955 24.49 5.77 36.21
N GLN A 956 23.48 4.99 36.56
CA GLN A 956 23.65 3.60 36.95
C GLN A 956 23.27 2.74 35.75
N SER A 957 24.20 1.89 35.32
CA SER A 957 23.90 0.82 34.36
C SER A 957 22.80 -0.06 34.96
N ALA A 958 21.75 -0.30 34.17
CA ALA A 958 20.68 -1.22 34.54
C ALA A 958 21.16 -2.66 34.28
N GLY A 959 21.81 -3.26 35.28
CA GLY A 959 22.47 -4.56 35.16
C GLY A 959 21.52 -5.76 35.24
N GLU A 960 20.32 -5.58 35.80
CA GLU A 960 19.34 -6.64 35.99
C GLU A 960 18.18 -6.53 34.98
N SER A 961 17.44 -7.62 34.79
CA SER A 961 16.30 -7.64 33.87
C SER A 961 15.11 -8.40 34.43
N ILE A 962 13.90 -7.88 34.21
CA ILE A 962 12.64 -8.57 34.49
C ILE A 962 12.15 -9.18 33.17
N PRO A 963 12.31 -10.49 32.94
CA PRO A 963 11.73 -11.16 31.77
C PRO A 963 10.24 -11.43 32.01
N GLY A 964 9.43 -11.35 30.96
CA GLY A 964 8.02 -11.69 31.03
C GLY A 964 7.34 -11.81 29.68
N LYS A 965 6.02 -12.04 29.69
CA LYS A 965 5.20 -12.15 28.49
C LYS A 965 3.85 -11.44 28.65
N VAL A 966 3.41 -10.75 27.59
CA VAL A 966 2.08 -10.12 27.53
C VAL A 966 1.15 -10.97 26.67
N VAL A 967 -0.01 -11.32 27.22
CA VAL A 967 -1.04 -12.12 26.55
C VAL A 967 -2.45 -11.57 26.82
N ASP A 968 -3.42 -12.00 26.02
CA ASP A 968 -4.83 -11.71 26.24
C ASP A 968 -5.49 -12.73 27.21
N GLY A 969 -6.83 -12.65 27.32
CA GLY A 969 -7.64 -13.60 28.11
C GLY A 969 -7.64 -15.04 27.58
N THR A 970 -7.30 -15.25 26.30
CA THR A 970 -7.24 -16.57 25.63
C THR A 970 -5.83 -17.18 25.62
N ASN A 971 -4.83 -16.47 26.17
CA ASN A 971 -3.40 -16.77 26.05
C ASN A 971 -2.79 -16.49 24.67
N THR A 972 -3.51 -15.78 23.81
CA THR A 972 -2.93 -15.24 22.57
C THR A 972 -1.98 -14.11 22.92
N VAL A 973 -0.81 -14.08 22.27
CA VAL A 973 0.23 -13.10 22.58
C VAL A 973 -0.19 -11.69 22.15
N ILE A 974 0.17 -10.68 22.93
CA ILE A 974 -0.05 -9.27 22.57
C ILE A 974 1.33 -8.64 22.31
N PRO A 975 1.70 -8.48 21.04
CA PRO A 975 2.93 -7.79 20.69
C PRO A 975 2.78 -6.27 20.88
N ASN A 976 3.91 -5.58 20.99
CA ASN A 976 4.01 -4.13 21.04
C ASN A 976 3.36 -3.43 22.24
N ALA A 977 2.96 -4.17 23.27
CA ALA A 977 2.47 -3.60 24.51
C ALA A 977 3.61 -2.86 25.22
N PHE A 978 3.35 -1.65 25.67
CA PHE A 978 4.24 -0.88 26.53
C PHE A 978 4.26 -1.52 27.91
N VAL A 979 5.45 -1.86 28.40
CA VAL A 979 5.65 -2.45 29.72
C VAL A 979 6.41 -1.46 30.59
N LEU A 980 5.84 -1.13 31.74
CA LEU A 980 6.42 -0.21 32.71
C LEU A 980 6.74 -0.96 34.00
N ALA A 981 7.95 -0.82 34.53
CA ALA A 981 8.36 -1.24 35.86
C ALA A 981 8.65 -0.01 36.73
N ARG A 982 7.66 0.43 37.50
CA ARG A 982 7.76 1.58 38.40
C ARG A 982 8.25 1.13 39.79
N PRO A 983 9.22 1.81 40.43
CA PRO A 983 9.61 1.48 41.80
C PRO A 983 8.40 1.53 42.75
N ALA A 984 8.18 0.46 43.53
CA ALA A 984 7.02 0.34 44.42
C ALA A 984 6.95 1.44 45.49
N THR A 985 8.10 2.02 45.85
CA THR A 985 8.21 3.12 46.83
C THR A 985 7.81 4.49 46.27
N ARG A 986 7.48 4.62 44.99
CA ARG A 986 7.13 5.90 44.35
C ARG A 986 5.70 5.90 43.85
N THR A 987 4.92 6.91 44.22
CA THR A 987 3.57 7.14 43.67
C THR A 987 3.56 8.01 42.41
N GLU A 988 4.68 8.65 42.07
CA GLU A 988 4.81 9.55 40.91
C GLU A 988 5.25 8.79 39.65
N MET A 989 4.72 9.17 38.48
CA MET A 989 4.98 8.50 37.19
C MET A 989 6.30 8.95 36.51
N MET A 990 6.96 9.99 37.01
CA MET A 990 8.11 10.62 36.35
C MET A 990 9.45 10.25 37.01
N GLY A 991 10.31 9.56 36.26
CA GLY A 991 11.71 9.29 36.61
C GLY A 991 11.93 8.03 37.46
N GLY A 992 12.95 7.25 37.07
CA GLY A 992 13.37 6.04 37.80
C GLY A 992 12.54 4.78 37.55
N ALA A 993 11.72 4.72 36.49
CA ALA A 993 11.07 3.50 36.03
C ALA A 993 11.88 2.83 34.91
N GLY A 994 11.87 1.50 34.89
CA GLY A 994 12.31 0.73 33.72
C GLY A 994 11.16 0.61 32.72
N VAL A 995 11.45 0.63 31.43
CA VAL A 995 10.44 0.43 30.37
C VAL A 995 10.91 -0.59 29.36
N ALA A 996 9.96 -1.29 28.73
CA ALA A 996 10.19 -2.16 27.59
C ALA A 996 8.96 -2.19 26.69
N GLN A 997 9.10 -2.81 25.52
CA GLN A 997 7.99 -3.14 24.65
C GLN A 997 7.95 -4.66 24.45
N SER A 998 6.76 -5.27 24.42
CA SER A 998 6.65 -6.69 24.09
C SER A 998 6.97 -6.96 22.61
N LYS A 999 7.70 -8.05 22.35
CA LYS A 999 8.12 -8.53 21.03
C LYS A 999 6.95 -9.17 20.27
N SER A 1000 7.20 -9.59 19.04
CA SER A 1000 6.24 -10.32 18.17
C SER A 1000 5.65 -11.58 18.84
N ASP A 1001 6.44 -12.27 19.65
CA ASP A 1001 6.00 -13.43 20.45
C ASP A 1001 5.39 -13.06 21.82
N GLY A 1002 5.19 -11.76 22.09
CA GLY A 1002 4.68 -11.21 23.34
C GLY A 1002 5.69 -11.13 24.47
N THR A 1003 6.92 -11.62 24.30
CA THR A 1003 7.94 -11.57 25.37
C THR A 1003 8.50 -10.16 25.56
N PHE A 1004 8.95 -9.83 26.76
CA PHE A 1004 9.61 -8.56 27.06
C PHE A 1004 10.74 -8.78 28.08
N SER A 1005 11.65 -7.80 28.14
CA SER A 1005 12.69 -7.73 29.17
C SER A 1005 12.86 -6.28 29.59
N VAL A 1006 12.44 -5.95 30.83
CA VAL A 1006 12.62 -4.60 31.37
C VAL A 1006 13.95 -4.53 32.11
N ARG A 1007 14.86 -3.66 31.67
CA ARG A 1007 16.12 -3.43 32.38
C ARG A 1007 15.90 -2.54 33.60
N VAL A 1008 16.40 -2.99 34.75
CA VAL A 1008 16.22 -2.35 36.05
C VAL A 1008 17.46 -2.55 36.94
N ASN A 1009 17.46 -1.89 38.10
CA ASN A 1009 18.40 -2.16 39.17
C ASN A 1009 17.76 -3.09 40.21
N THR A 1010 18.53 -3.54 41.20
CA THR A 1010 17.97 -4.24 42.36
C THR A 1010 16.96 -3.35 43.09
N GLY A 1011 15.78 -3.86 43.38
CA GLY A 1011 14.69 -3.10 43.97
C GLY A 1011 13.33 -3.81 43.88
N VAL A 1012 12.28 -3.16 44.38
CA VAL A 1012 10.90 -3.66 44.29
C VAL A 1012 10.13 -2.77 43.31
N TYR A 1013 9.40 -3.38 42.37
CA TYR A 1013 8.74 -2.72 41.26
C TYR A 1013 7.28 -3.16 41.12
N MET A 1014 6.40 -2.24 40.74
CA MET A 1014 5.08 -2.53 40.21
C MET A 1014 5.18 -2.55 38.68
N VAL A 1015 4.86 -3.69 38.09
CA VAL A 1015 4.98 -3.93 36.65
C VAL A 1015 3.59 -4.04 36.02
N MET A 1016 3.36 -3.30 34.94
CA MET A 1016 2.12 -3.33 34.17
C MET A 1016 2.41 -3.27 32.67
N ALA A 1017 1.48 -3.79 31.88
CA ALA A 1017 1.45 -3.65 30.44
C ALA A 1017 0.25 -2.78 30.01
N SER A 1018 0.45 -1.89 29.05
CA SER A 1018 -0.61 -1.13 28.41
C SER A 1018 -0.43 -1.13 26.90
N ILE A 1019 -1.54 -1.06 26.18
CA ILE A 1019 -1.56 -0.92 24.73
C ILE A 1019 -2.74 -0.02 24.36
N PRO A 1020 -2.59 0.93 23.42
CA PRO A 1020 -3.70 1.75 22.98
C PRO A 1020 -4.90 0.91 22.52
N GLY A 1021 -6.10 1.41 22.79
CA GLY A 1021 -7.36 0.75 22.47
C GLY A 1021 -7.77 -0.38 23.43
N MET A 1022 -6.98 -0.67 24.48
CA MET A 1022 -7.26 -1.74 25.45
C MET A 1022 -7.16 -1.26 26.90
N PRO A 1023 -7.76 -1.97 27.87
CA PRO A 1023 -7.52 -1.69 29.28
C PRO A 1023 -6.08 -2.08 29.66
N PRO A 1024 -5.44 -1.39 30.62
CA PRO A 1024 -4.13 -1.81 31.13
C PRO A 1024 -4.24 -3.17 31.83
N SER A 1025 -3.13 -3.93 31.86
CA SER A 1025 -3.05 -5.13 32.69
C SER A 1025 -3.13 -4.76 34.18
N PRO A 1026 -3.55 -5.69 35.06
CA PRO A 1026 -3.34 -5.53 36.49
C PRO A 1026 -1.84 -5.31 36.79
N GLU A 1027 -1.53 -4.41 37.73
CA GLU A 1027 -0.15 -4.24 38.22
C GLU A 1027 0.27 -5.48 39.03
N LYS A 1028 1.50 -5.95 38.84
CA LYS A 1028 2.11 -7.03 39.64
C LYS A 1028 3.39 -6.56 40.31
N GLU A 1029 3.58 -6.93 41.58
CA GLU A 1029 4.82 -6.65 42.29
C GLU A 1029 5.92 -7.64 41.87
N VAL A 1030 7.11 -7.10 41.63
CA VAL A 1030 8.33 -7.84 41.27
C VAL A 1030 9.49 -7.35 42.14
N THR A 1031 10.19 -8.28 42.78
CA THR A 1031 11.42 -8.00 43.55
C THR A 1031 12.63 -8.47 42.76
N VAL A 1032 13.58 -7.55 42.53
CA VAL A 1032 14.82 -7.78 41.80
C VAL A 1032 15.99 -7.70 42.77
N THR A 1033 16.81 -8.75 42.79
CA THR A 1033 18.06 -8.84 43.56
C THR A 1033 19.23 -9.06 42.60
N ALA A 1034 20.46 -9.04 43.10
CA ALA A 1034 21.64 -9.28 42.27
C ALA A 1034 21.72 -10.74 41.75
N ASP A 1035 21.01 -11.68 42.37
CA ASP A 1035 21.09 -13.11 42.05
C ASP A 1035 19.83 -13.65 41.34
N ALA A 1036 18.67 -13.00 41.53
CA ALA A 1036 17.38 -13.50 41.07
C ALA A 1036 16.27 -12.44 41.05
N VAL A 1037 15.21 -12.74 40.27
CA VAL A 1037 13.97 -11.96 40.16
C VAL A 1037 12.80 -12.79 40.68
N TYR A 1038 11.91 -12.17 41.45
CA TYR A 1038 10.77 -12.83 42.09
C TYR A 1038 9.45 -12.10 41.86
N SER A 1039 8.35 -12.82 41.71
CA SER A 1039 6.99 -12.29 41.80
C SER A 1039 6.12 -13.25 42.60
N GLU A 1040 5.34 -12.72 43.54
CA GLU A 1040 4.48 -13.53 44.44
C GLU A 1040 5.24 -14.69 45.16
N GLY A 1041 6.54 -14.49 45.44
CA GLY A 1041 7.40 -15.49 46.09
C GLY A 1041 7.93 -16.60 45.17
N GLN A 1042 7.60 -16.59 43.87
CA GLN A 1042 8.13 -17.51 42.86
C GLN A 1042 9.31 -16.87 42.11
N THR A 1043 10.32 -17.68 41.75
CA THR A 1043 11.45 -17.22 40.94
C THR A 1043 11.03 -17.07 39.48
N ILE A 1044 11.38 -15.96 38.85
CA ILE A 1044 11.19 -15.72 37.42
C ILE A 1044 12.50 -16.07 36.71
N ALA A 1045 12.57 -17.25 36.10
CA ALA A 1045 13.75 -17.73 35.37
C ALA A 1045 13.63 -17.49 33.86
N SER A 1046 12.41 -17.33 33.35
CA SER A 1046 12.10 -17.13 31.94
C SER A 1046 10.89 -16.23 31.75
N ALA A 1047 10.68 -15.77 30.52
CA ALA A 1047 9.52 -14.97 30.14
C ALA A 1047 8.16 -15.65 30.42
N ASN A 1048 8.12 -16.99 30.45
CA ASN A 1048 6.88 -17.74 30.71
C ASN A 1048 6.51 -17.78 32.20
N ASP A 1049 7.43 -17.43 33.10
CA ASP A 1049 7.18 -17.45 34.55
C ASP A 1049 6.47 -16.17 35.03
N PHE A 1050 6.50 -15.10 34.23
CA PHE A 1050 5.87 -13.82 34.53
C PHE A 1050 4.95 -13.34 33.41
N ILE A 1051 3.66 -13.59 33.57
CA ILE A 1051 2.62 -13.26 32.58
C ILE A 1051 1.82 -12.02 33.01
N LEU A 1052 1.77 -11.02 32.14
CA LEU A 1052 0.86 -9.88 32.23
C LEU A 1052 -0.33 -10.12 31.28
N ARG A 1053 -1.55 -10.09 31.82
CA ARG A 1053 -2.78 -10.36 31.06
C ARG A 1053 -3.56 -9.08 30.82
N ILE A 1054 -3.85 -8.81 29.56
CA ILE A 1054 -4.70 -7.69 29.12
C ILE A 1054 -6.07 -8.26 28.75
N ALA A 1055 -7.15 -7.66 29.26
CA ALA A 1055 -8.52 -8.08 28.94
C ALA A 1055 -8.96 -7.51 27.57
N LYS A 1056 -8.35 -7.99 26.48
CA LYS A 1056 -8.73 -7.61 25.11
C LYS A 1056 -10.17 -8.05 24.82
N GLY A 1057 -10.97 -7.14 24.28
CA GLY A 1057 -12.31 -7.44 23.75
C GLY A 1057 -12.26 -8.22 22.44
N ASP A 1058 -13.24 -9.08 22.22
CA ASP A 1058 -13.47 -9.85 20.99
C ASP A 1058 -14.15 -9.04 19.88
N ARG A 1059 -14.57 -7.81 20.21
CA ARG A 1059 -15.14 -6.82 19.27
C ARG A 1059 -14.37 -5.50 19.37
N SER A 1060 -14.64 -4.60 18.44
CA SER A 1060 -14.08 -3.24 18.49
C SER A 1060 -15.13 -2.18 18.21
N ILE A 1061 -14.90 -1.00 18.78
CA ILE A 1061 -15.44 0.26 18.30
C ILE A 1061 -14.32 0.92 17.52
N SER A 1062 -14.54 1.13 16.23
CA SER A 1062 -13.65 1.92 15.39
C SER A 1062 -14.40 3.13 14.84
N GLY A 1063 -13.64 4.15 14.47
CA GLY A 1063 -14.21 5.37 13.93
C GLY A 1063 -13.13 6.37 13.56
N ARG A 1064 -13.58 7.59 13.28
CA ARG A 1064 -12.71 8.72 12.96
C ARG A 1064 -13.05 9.93 13.81
N VAL A 1065 -12.05 10.76 14.09
CA VAL A 1065 -12.24 12.10 14.65
C VAL A 1065 -12.03 13.11 13.53
N LEU A 1066 -13.05 13.92 13.27
CA LEU A 1066 -13.06 14.94 12.22
C LEU A 1066 -13.30 16.33 12.81
N ASP A 1067 -12.88 17.37 12.11
CA ASP A 1067 -13.29 18.75 12.37
C ASP A 1067 -14.63 19.11 11.68
N ASP A 1068 -15.11 20.34 11.89
CA ASP A 1068 -16.37 20.83 11.32
C ASP A 1068 -16.39 20.90 9.78
N ALA A 1069 -15.21 20.91 9.15
CA ALA A 1069 -15.05 20.87 7.69
C ALA A 1069 -14.88 19.44 7.15
N GLY A 1070 -14.91 18.43 8.02
CA GLY A 1070 -14.80 17.01 7.65
C GLY A 1070 -13.36 16.52 7.50
N ASN A 1071 -12.36 17.29 7.93
CA ASN A 1071 -10.95 16.90 7.87
C ASN A 1071 -10.54 16.08 9.10
N PRO A 1072 -9.52 15.22 9.00
CA PRO A 1072 -9.14 14.31 10.06
C PRO A 1072 -8.35 15.07 11.13
N ILE A 1073 -8.61 14.75 12.40
CA ILE A 1073 -7.79 15.23 13.50
C ILE A 1073 -6.84 14.11 13.88
N ALA A 1074 -5.58 14.25 13.48
CA ALA A 1074 -4.52 13.32 13.84
C ALA A 1074 -4.18 13.38 15.32
N TYR A 1075 -3.86 12.24 15.92
CA TYR A 1075 -3.43 12.11 17.31
C TYR A 1075 -4.42 12.66 18.36
N ALA A 1076 -5.70 12.82 17.99
CA ALA A 1076 -6.79 13.08 18.92
C ALA A 1076 -6.99 11.88 19.84
N HIS A 1077 -7.16 12.12 21.13
CA HIS A 1077 -7.34 11.03 22.08
C HIS A 1077 -8.83 10.66 22.18
N VAL A 1078 -9.16 9.43 21.78
CA VAL A 1078 -10.52 8.88 21.90
C VAL A 1078 -10.58 7.95 23.10
N ASN A 1079 -11.61 8.12 23.92
CA ASN A 1079 -11.86 7.30 25.11
C ASN A 1079 -13.21 6.62 24.99
N ALA A 1080 -13.27 5.36 25.43
CA ALA A 1080 -14.51 4.62 25.61
C ALA A 1080 -14.64 4.15 27.06
N GLN A 1081 -15.85 4.24 27.60
CA GLN A 1081 -16.19 3.71 28.92
C GLN A 1081 -17.49 2.94 28.85
N GLN A 1082 -17.49 1.71 29.37
CA GLN A 1082 -18.72 0.92 29.46
C GLN A 1082 -19.67 1.60 30.44
N VAL A 1083 -20.96 1.58 30.15
CA VAL A 1083 -22.01 2.15 31.01
C VAL A 1083 -23.14 1.15 31.24
N ASN A 1084 -23.84 1.29 32.37
CA ASN A 1084 -25.08 0.57 32.63
C ASN A 1084 -26.29 1.24 31.95
N GLY A 1085 -27.49 0.65 32.08
CA GLY A 1085 -28.72 1.19 31.49
C GLY A 1085 -29.15 2.58 31.99
N SER A 1086 -28.55 3.08 33.08
CA SER A 1086 -28.74 4.45 33.60
C SER A 1086 -27.62 5.41 33.18
N GLY A 1087 -26.64 4.95 32.38
CA GLY A 1087 -25.53 5.75 31.90
C GLY A 1087 -24.35 5.90 32.89
N ASN A 1088 -24.35 5.14 33.99
CA ASN A 1088 -23.26 5.14 34.98
C ASN A 1088 -22.10 4.27 34.52
N PRO A 1089 -20.84 4.67 34.76
CA PRO A 1089 -19.66 3.95 34.29
C PRO A 1089 -19.47 2.58 34.94
N LEU A 1090 -19.01 1.61 34.16
CA LEU A 1090 -18.69 0.23 34.53
C LEU A 1090 -17.22 -0.07 34.16
N GLY A 1091 -16.29 0.26 35.04
CA GLY A 1091 -14.87 -0.05 34.86
C GLY A 1091 -14.01 1.08 34.27
N PRO A 1092 -12.76 0.78 33.87
CA PRO A 1092 -11.78 1.77 33.46
C PRO A 1092 -12.10 2.37 32.08
N PHE A 1093 -11.51 3.52 31.79
CA PHE A 1093 -11.46 4.06 30.43
C PHE A 1093 -10.51 3.23 29.58
N MET A 1094 -10.85 3.09 28.31
CA MET A 1094 -9.98 2.52 27.28
C MET A 1094 -9.75 3.59 26.23
N GLY A 1095 -8.48 3.86 25.97
CA GLY A 1095 -8.05 5.02 25.22
C GLY A 1095 -7.25 4.65 23.99
N SER A 1096 -7.57 5.23 22.83
CA SER A 1096 -6.70 5.17 21.65
C SER A 1096 -6.52 6.57 21.10
N PRO A 1097 -5.28 7.01 20.80
CA PRO A 1097 -5.10 8.15 19.92
C PRO A 1097 -5.58 7.79 18.52
N THR A 1098 -5.96 8.79 17.75
CA THR A 1098 -6.16 8.64 16.31
C THR A 1098 -4.83 8.58 15.57
N ASP A 1099 -4.81 7.87 14.45
CA ASP A 1099 -3.68 7.90 13.52
C ASP A 1099 -3.60 9.23 12.74
N SER A 1100 -2.63 9.36 11.83
CA SER A 1100 -2.48 10.54 10.95
C SER A 1100 -3.70 10.85 10.08
N SER A 1101 -4.61 9.88 9.93
CA SER A 1101 -5.84 9.98 9.14
C SER A 1101 -7.09 10.08 10.03
N GLY A 1102 -6.91 10.33 11.33
CA GLY A 1102 -8.00 10.51 12.28
C GLY A 1102 -8.67 9.20 12.71
N ASN A 1103 -8.20 8.02 12.29
CA ASN A 1103 -8.82 6.74 12.65
C ASN A 1103 -8.44 6.29 14.05
N PHE A 1104 -9.37 5.69 14.78
CA PHE A 1104 -9.11 5.00 16.04
C PHE A 1104 -9.75 3.62 16.07
N THR A 1105 -9.21 2.72 16.90
CA THR A 1105 -9.81 1.43 17.22
C THR A 1105 -9.71 1.18 18.72
N ILE A 1106 -10.82 0.78 19.33
CA ILE A 1106 -10.92 0.45 20.76
C ILE A 1106 -11.55 -0.94 20.90
N TYR A 1107 -10.86 -1.87 21.53
CA TYR A 1107 -11.31 -3.25 21.72
C TYR A 1107 -12.24 -3.35 22.93
N VAL A 1108 -13.45 -3.83 22.71
CA VAL A 1108 -14.55 -3.87 23.67
C VAL A 1108 -15.19 -5.25 23.71
N LYS A 1109 -15.88 -5.52 24.82
CA LYS A 1109 -16.85 -6.62 24.93
C LYS A 1109 -18.27 -6.10 24.65
N ASP A 1110 -19.20 -7.04 24.52
CA ASP A 1110 -20.64 -6.73 24.46
C ASP A 1110 -21.08 -5.82 25.62
N GLY A 1111 -21.91 -4.83 25.28
CA GLY A 1111 -22.47 -3.86 26.22
C GLY A 1111 -22.69 -2.48 25.61
N THR A 1112 -23.13 -1.55 26.45
CA THR A 1112 -23.30 -0.14 26.09
C THR A 1112 -22.08 0.66 26.49
N TRP A 1113 -21.58 1.49 25.59
CA TRP A 1113 -20.34 2.26 25.74
C TRP A 1113 -20.61 3.73 25.46
N LYS A 1114 -20.02 4.62 26.26
CA LYS A 1114 -19.88 6.04 25.95
C LYS A 1114 -18.51 6.28 25.33
N VAL A 1115 -18.48 6.93 24.17
CA VAL A 1115 -17.28 7.24 23.41
C VAL A 1115 -17.16 8.75 23.27
N PHE A 1116 -16.01 9.33 23.57
CA PHE A 1116 -15.76 10.77 23.47
C PHE A 1116 -14.31 11.02 23.06
N GLY A 1117 -14.06 12.14 22.40
CA GLY A 1117 -12.74 12.50 21.88
C GLY A 1117 -12.26 13.82 22.45
N PHE A 1118 -10.95 13.98 22.60
CA PHE A 1118 -10.31 15.25 22.94
C PHE A 1118 -9.09 15.47 22.04
N ALA A 1119 -8.96 16.68 21.50
CA ALA A 1119 -7.76 17.11 20.81
C ALA A 1119 -7.31 18.48 21.34
N PRO A 1120 -6.02 18.66 21.68
CA PRO A 1120 -5.47 19.99 21.97
C PRO A 1120 -5.81 20.98 20.85
N GLY A 1121 -6.24 22.19 21.20
CA GLY A 1121 -6.68 23.21 20.24
C GLY A 1121 -8.13 23.12 19.77
N PHE A 1122 -8.77 21.94 19.84
CA PHE A 1122 -10.19 21.74 19.45
C PHE A 1122 -11.13 21.55 20.66
N GLY A 1123 -10.62 20.98 21.75
CA GLY A 1123 -11.39 20.70 22.96
C GLY A 1123 -12.01 19.30 22.98
N GLU A 1124 -13.02 19.12 23.84
CA GLU A 1124 -13.71 17.85 24.04
C GLU A 1124 -14.96 17.75 23.15
N LEU A 1125 -15.12 16.61 22.47
CA LEU A 1125 -16.28 16.31 21.64
C LEU A 1125 -17.45 15.78 22.47
N PRO A 1126 -18.70 15.99 22.02
CA PRO A 1126 -19.87 15.36 22.63
C PRO A 1126 -19.74 13.83 22.68
N SER A 1127 -20.17 13.21 23.78
CA SER A 1127 -20.13 11.76 23.90
C SER A 1127 -21.16 11.05 23.02
N LEU A 1128 -20.74 10.04 22.27
CA LEU A 1128 -21.60 9.10 21.55
C LEU A 1128 -21.92 7.87 22.40
N THR A 1129 -23.14 7.35 22.30
CA THR A 1129 -23.51 6.07 22.95
C THR A 1129 -23.57 4.97 21.90
N VAL A 1130 -22.76 3.92 22.09
CA VAL A 1130 -22.62 2.79 21.18
C VAL A 1130 -23.03 1.51 21.92
N THR A 1131 -23.95 0.74 21.35
CA THR A 1131 -24.29 -0.60 21.85
C THR A 1131 -23.66 -1.66 20.97
N VAL A 1132 -22.82 -2.46 21.59
CA VAL A 1132 -22.10 -3.57 20.98
C VAL A 1132 -22.80 -4.86 21.39
N ALA A 1133 -23.30 -5.61 20.41
CA ALA A 1133 -24.03 -6.86 20.61
C ALA A 1133 -23.68 -7.84 19.49
N GLY A 1134 -23.64 -9.13 19.83
CA GLY A 1134 -23.32 -10.23 18.91
C GLY A 1134 -24.46 -10.79 18.10
#